data_AF-A0A811MUL9-F1
#
_entry.id   AF-A0A811MUL9-F1
#
_cell.length_a   1.000
_cell.length_b   1.000
_cell.length_c   1.000
_cell.angle_alpha   90.00
_cell.angle_beta   90.00
_cell.angle_gamma   90.00
#
_symmetry.space_group_name_H-M   'P 1'
#
loop_
_entity.id
_entity.type
_entity.pdbx_description
1 polymer ?
#
loop_
_entity_poly.entity_id
_entity_poly.type
_entity_poly.pdbx_seq_one_letter_code
_entity_poly.pdbx_strand_id
1 'polypeptide(L)'
;MGDPHLLSSAHPTAAAAAAASSSAREHPGPIDEDLAAPDPSPSVAKRPRVAAESPASGGCVPYVEADVRALVSMAGGIYPLARAEALRGLTAVLEKVDPSSRASVAITECSYQCAVVLMRDDDNGVRLAVVRLVDACARKFSARLDFDADGYGDLMDMIFLQLSSMARDMCTQVRRTACKSLGALAKFSTQYTEKALDLLMDMMNDDSEAVRLQTLEALFHMATYGCLSVQEKHMHMFLGLLVDANALIRDAALKILGLVNMPKLQIFKSAVDGLITSLEKYPEEQDIYGILFSIGKNHGSFSANIAKHLAKEITMASDGELILDKPRVKALLIVSISAPFSDDKHKKLNIPSIIFSHAIPLLEKVSCALGGEVSQDSLLSYLCHKGGMPFWENRSVSAEFGESESCNVEKVEIGAHVENTAKETKCLDEVLVMQSMKSILEIVEGSWTMRMPCNVCEVRSILRTCKEELRLLAENSSGSIGAFLSFLSEYLDAILFIVEIWQLIQLDNPYTFGLTSLDILLEKLDMSVRRMEYCYVGLNRVLEVQVLELSLIAHLFRLSKIAVCSKVVLGKLLWVINRLEHLCADGSCELSDFSREIKKACDTSPTGDNLIGSINNLFQLFRLKPTTDFGMLKVINAGLRVCDNNSETHYNTFCGLPVGVSFKISLWSVSSHHRLWLRMTIGESMQHTFLEFSGFGGNDEVKSGSMVAPLYATPKACSFVLRGSAPTREDMEDRVIVWFNSLMN
;
A
#
# COMPACT_ATOMS: atom_id res chain seq x y z
N MET A 1 -55.23 -14.65 33.53
CA MET A 1 -56.28 -15.67 33.31
C MET A 1 -56.42 -15.82 31.80
N GLY A 2 -56.28 -16.98 31.16
CA GLY A 2 -55.82 -18.30 31.63
C GLY A 2 -55.80 -19.28 30.44
N ASP A 3 -54.78 -20.13 30.37
CA ASP A 3 -54.62 -21.28 29.44
C ASP A 3 -55.70 -22.38 29.67
N PRO A 4 -55.90 -23.44 28.81
CA PRO A 4 -54.82 -24.32 28.31
C PRO A 4 -55.01 -25.15 26.99
N HIS A 5 -53.98 -25.98 26.72
CA HIS A 5 -53.75 -27.00 25.67
C HIS A 5 -54.74 -28.20 25.57
N LEU A 6 -54.65 -29.05 24.50
CA LEU A 6 -54.01 -30.41 24.52
C LEU A 6 -54.25 -31.34 23.26
N LEU A 7 -53.13 -31.86 22.71
CA LEU A 7 -52.79 -33.27 22.33
C LEU A 7 -53.33 -34.12 21.14
N SER A 8 -52.41 -35.03 20.72
CA SER A 8 -52.54 -36.35 20.02
C SER A 8 -52.55 -36.35 18.47
N SER A 9 -51.72 -37.04 17.67
CA SER A 9 -50.72 -38.15 17.74
C SER A 9 -51.14 -39.47 17.06
N ALA A 10 -50.50 -39.84 15.93
CA ALA A 10 -50.30 -41.22 15.44
C ALA A 10 -49.38 -41.30 14.19
N HIS A 11 -48.41 -42.23 14.23
CA HIS A 11 -47.66 -42.85 13.11
C HIS A 11 -48.14 -44.35 13.03
N PRO A 12 -47.73 -45.28 12.12
CA PRO A 12 -46.34 -45.44 11.59
C PRO A 12 -46.12 -46.18 10.23
N THR A 13 -44.82 -46.44 9.92
CA THR A 13 -44.24 -47.56 9.11
C THR A 13 -44.55 -47.72 7.59
N ALA A 14 -43.75 -48.39 6.74
CA ALA A 14 -42.29 -48.65 6.67
C ALA A 14 -41.98 -49.49 5.38
N ALA A 15 -40.70 -49.46 4.91
CA ALA A 15 -40.07 -50.43 3.97
C ALA A 15 -40.62 -50.54 2.51
N ALA A 16 -39.95 -51.17 1.53
CA ALA A 16 -38.52 -51.31 1.16
C ALA A 16 -38.42 -52.05 -0.22
N ALA A 17 -37.23 -52.06 -0.84
CA ALA A 17 -36.84 -52.79 -2.08
C ALA A 17 -37.53 -52.34 -3.40
N ALA A 18 -36.89 -52.17 -4.56
CA ALA A 18 -35.65 -52.68 -5.19
C ALA A 18 -35.72 -54.11 -5.77
N ALA A 19 -35.82 -54.21 -7.11
CA ALA A 19 -35.30 -55.32 -7.94
C ALA A 19 -35.39 -54.97 -9.45
N ALA A 20 -34.62 -55.68 -10.29
CA ALA A 20 -34.47 -55.44 -11.73
C ALA A 20 -34.81 -56.68 -12.58
N SER A 21 -35.04 -56.48 -13.89
CA SER A 21 -34.90 -57.48 -14.98
C SER A 21 -35.18 -56.78 -16.34
N SER A 22 -34.52 -56.94 -17.50
CA SER A 22 -33.63 -57.96 -18.12
C SER A 22 -34.30 -59.02 -19.02
N SER A 23 -34.16 -58.90 -20.35
CA SER A 23 -34.14 -59.99 -21.36
C SER A 23 -33.78 -59.37 -22.74
N ALA A 24 -32.65 -59.71 -23.36
CA ALA A 24 -32.37 -60.83 -24.31
C ALA A 24 -32.81 -60.52 -25.77
N ARG A 25 -31.93 -60.39 -26.77
CA ARG A 25 -30.97 -61.32 -27.45
C ARG A 25 -31.61 -62.16 -28.56
N GLU A 26 -31.07 -62.08 -29.78
CA GLU A 26 -30.93 -63.22 -30.70
C GLU A 26 -29.87 -62.95 -31.81
N HIS A 27 -29.32 -64.02 -32.39
CA HIS A 27 -28.24 -64.06 -33.41
C HIS A 27 -28.61 -65.05 -34.53
N PRO A 28 -28.06 -64.88 -35.75
CA PRO A 28 -26.95 -65.71 -36.26
C PRO A 28 -25.78 -64.81 -36.76
N GLY A 29 -24.76 -65.23 -37.53
CA GLY A 29 -24.24 -66.55 -37.96
C GLY A 29 -23.02 -66.37 -38.92
N PRO A 30 -22.08 -67.31 -39.08
CA PRO A 30 -20.77 -67.04 -39.71
C PRO A 30 -20.55 -67.66 -41.11
N ILE A 31 -19.64 -67.06 -41.89
CA ILE A 31 -18.92 -67.65 -43.03
C ILE A 31 -17.48 -67.07 -43.04
N ASP A 32 -16.46 -67.91 -43.18
CA ASP A 32 -15.03 -67.55 -43.37
C ASP A 32 -14.68 -67.40 -44.86
N GLU A 33 -13.74 -66.51 -45.20
CA GLU A 33 -12.55 -66.78 -46.05
C GLU A 33 -11.68 -65.51 -46.29
N ASP A 34 -10.50 -65.49 -45.66
CA ASP A 34 -9.18 -65.07 -46.19
C ASP A 34 -9.03 -63.94 -47.26
N LEU A 35 -8.41 -62.80 -46.87
CA LEU A 35 -7.08 -62.33 -47.35
C LEU A 35 -6.81 -60.80 -47.13
N ALA A 36 -5.51 -60.49 -46.92
CA ALA A 36 -4.83 -59.19 -47.04
C ALA A 36 -5.00 -58.08 -45.95
N ALA A 37 -3.95 -57.94 -45.12
CA ALA A 37 -3.49 -56.67 -44.53
C ALA A 37 -2.62 -55.90 -45.58
N PRO A 38 -2.25 -54.60 -45.46
CA PRO A 38 -1.89 -53.81 -44.25
C PRO A 38 -2.61 -52.43 -44.16
N ASP A 39 -2.41 -51.49 -43.22
CA ASP A 39 -1.61 -51.37 -41.98
C ASP A 39 -2.36 -50.38 -41.04
N PRO A 40 -2.13 -50.33 -39.70
CA PRO A 40 -2.98 -49.60 -38.78
C PRO A 40 -2.67 -48.10 -38.64
N SER A 41 -3.73 -47.29 -38.57
CA SER A 41 -3.65 -45.85 -38.25
C SER A 41 -3.21 -45.61 -36.79
N PRO A 42 -2.26 -44.71 -36.49
CA PRO A 42 -1.91 -44.37 -35.11
C PRO A 42 -2.92 -43.38 -34.52
N SER A 43 -3.46 -43.73 -33.36
CA SER A 43 -4.40 -42.92 -32.58
C SER A 43 -3.77 -41.61 -32.05
N VAL A 44 -4.51 -40.50 -32.17
CA VAL A 44 -4.11 -39.20 -31.63
C VAL A 44 -4.35 -39.15 -30.13
N ALA A 45 -3.36 -39.59 -29.33
CA ALA A 45 -3.34 -39.41 -27.89
C ALA A 45 -1.91 -39.44 -27.31
N LYS A 46 -1.06 -38.46 -27.64
CA LYS A 46 0.21 -38.20 -26.94
C LYS A 46 0.40 -36.72 -26.63
N ARG A 47 0.14 -36.34 -25.37
CA ARG A 47 0.76 -35.15 -24.76
C ARG A 47 2.28 -35.33 -24.77
N PRO A 48 3.09 -34.35 -25.21
CA PRO A 48 4.51 -34.32 -24.89
C PRO A 48 4.67 -34.11 -23.39
N ARG A 49 5.33 -35.05 -22.69
CA ARG A 49 5.88 -34.79 -21.36
C ARG A 49 7.18 -34.03 -21.55
N VAL A 50 7.22 -32.76 -21.12
CA VAL A 50 8.49 -32.08 -20.87
C VAL A 50 8.96 -32.53 -19.49
N ALA A 51 9.86 -33.50 -19.46
CA ALA A 51 10.58 -33.90 -18.25
C ALA A 51 11.87 -33.08 -18.13
N ALA A 52 12.23 -32.72 -16.90
CA ALA A 52 13.40 -31.90 -16.63
C ALA A 52 14.70 -32.71 -16.70
N GLU A 53 15.73 -32.12 -17.30
CA GLU A 53 17.13 -32.27 -16.90
C GLU A 53 17.95 -31.09 -17.48
N SER A 54 18.99 -30.66 -16.76
CA SER A 54 19.78 -29.46 -17.08
C SER A 54 21.20 -29.84 -17.51
N PRO A 55 21.66 -29.48 -18.72
CA PRO A 55 23.08 -29.53 -19.09
C PRO A 55 23.82 -28.25 -18.65
N ALA A 56 25.08 -28.43 -18.27
CA ALA A 56 25.93 -27.36 -17.76
C ALA A 56 26.23 -26.23 -18.77
N SER A 57 26.69 -25.10 -18.24
CA SER A 57 27.07 -23.88 -18.97
C SER A 57 28.06 -24.11 -20.12
N GLY A 58 27.68 -23.70 -21.33
CA GLY A 58 28.64 -23.54 -22.45
C GLY A 58 28.15 -24.05 -23.80
N GLY A 59 27.20 -23.35 -24.44
CA GLY A 59 26.86 -23.58 -25.86
C GLY A 59 25.37 -23.79 -26.16
N CYS A 60 24.52 -22.77 -25.95
CA CYS A 60 23.06 -22.89 -26.10
C CYS A 60 22.44 -22.09 -27.29
N VAL A 61 23.26 -21.52 -28.18
CA VAL A 61 22.75 -20.67 -29.29
C VAL A 61 22.04 -21.45 -30.40
N PRO A 62 22.57 -22.58 -30.94
CA PRO A 62 21.97 -23.22 -32.12
C PRO A 62 20.59 -23.86 -31.87
N TYR A 63 20.33 -24.29 -30.63
CA TYR A 63 19.08 -24.96 -30.26
C TYR A 63 17.90 -23.97 -30.24
N VAL A 64 18.09 -22.79 -29.63
CA VAL A 64 17.07 -21.75 -29.55
C VAL A 64 16.68 -21.23 -30.94
N GLU A 65 17.65 -21.08 -31.86
CA GLU A 65 17.35 -20.70 -33.26
C GLU A 65 16.55 -21.77 -34.02
N ALA A 66 16.74 -23.06 -33.71
CA ALA A 66 15.96 -24.13 -34.31
C ALA A 66 14.51 -24.13 -33.80
N ASP A 67 14.31 -23.96 -32.49
CA ASP A 67 12.99 -23.84 -31.87
C ASP A 67 12.21 -22.63 -32.39
N VAL A 68 12.85 -21.46 -32.48
CA VAL A 68 12.26 -20.24 -33.05
C VAL A 68 11.83 -20.46 -34.50
N ARG A 69 12.65 -21.11 -35.32
CA ARG A 69 12.31 -21.42 -36.72
C ARG A 69 11.12 -22.38 -36.83
N ALA A 70 11.05 -23.38 -35.95
CA ALA A 70 9.91 -24.30 -35.88
C ALA A 70 8.62 -23.57 -35.49
N LEU A 71 8.68 -22.71 -34.47
CA LEU A 71 7.55 -21.89 -34.02
C LEU A 71 7.07 -20.92 -35.12
N VAL A 72 7.97 -20.21 -35.81
CA VAL A 72 7.60 -19.36 -36.95
C VAL A 72 6.94 -20.17 -38.08
N SER A 73 7.43 -21.38 -38.36
CA SER A 73 6.79 -22.26 -39.34
C SER A 73 5.40 -22.74 -38.91
N MET A 74 5.19 -23.00 -37.62
CA MET A 74 3.87 -23.33 -37.06
C MET A 74 2.91 -22.13 -37.08
N ALA A 75 3.42 -20.92 -36.88
CA ALA A 75 2.66 -19.68 -36.96
C ALA A 75 2.16 -19.39 -38.40
N GLY A 76 2.82 -19.93 -39.43
CA GLY A 76 2.29 -19.93 -40.81
C GLY A 76 1.23 -21.00 -41.11
N GLY A 77 0.83 -21.82 -40.12
CA GLY A 77 -0.06 -22.96 -40.31
C GLY A 77 -1.55 -22.60 -40.47
N ILE A 78 -2.33 -23.49 -41.10
CA ILE A 78 -3.75 -23.26 -41.38
C ILE A 78 -4.65 -23.21 -40.13
N TYR A 79 -4.25 -23.81 -39.01
CA TYR A 79 -5.06 -23.93 -37.79
C TYR A 79 -4.85 -22.75 -36.83
N PRO A 80 -5.87 -21.93 -36.51
CA PRO A 80 -5.70 -20.74 -35.68
C PRO A 80 -5.15 -21.01 -34.28
N LEU A 81 -5.60 -22.09 -33.62
CA LEU A 81 -5.09 -22.49 -32.30
C LEU A 81 -3.58 -22.80 -32.33
N ALA A 82 -3.10 -23.45 -33.41
CA ALA A 82 -1.68 -23.75 -33.57
C ALA A 82 -0.87 -22.47 -33.84
N ARG A 83 -1.41 -21.52 -34.62
CA ARG A 83 -0.79 -20.19 -34.82
C ARG A 83 -0.68 -19.41 -33.51
N ALA A 84 -1.77 -19.33 -32.76
CA ALA A 84 -1.81 -18.62 -31.48
C ALA A 84 -0.85 -19.22 -30.44
N GLU A 85 -0.75 -20.55 -30.37
CA GLU A 85 0.17 -21.20 -29.43
C GLU A 85 1.64 -21.07 -29.87
N ALA A 86 1.91 -21.09 -31.17
CA ALA A 86 3.25 -20.82 -31.71
C ALA A 86 3.72 -19.39 -31.37
N LEU A 87 2.85 -18.38 -31.52
CA LEU A 87 3.13 -16.99 -31.14
C LEU A 87 3.36 -16.82 -29.62
N ARG A 88 2.62 -17.54 -28.78
CA ARG A 88 2.88 -17.60 -27.33
C ARG A 88 4.24 -18.25 -27.03
N GLY A 89 4.59 -19.30 -27.76
CA GLY A 89 5.92 -19.91 -27.71
C GLY A 89 7.04 -18.92 -28.02
N LEU A 90 6.90 -18.14 -29.10
CA LEU A 90 7.86 -17.08 -29.44
C LEU A 90 7.97 -16.02 -28.34
N THR A 91 6.84 -15.62 -27.74
CA THR A 91 6.81 -14.68 -26.60
C THR A 91 7.62 -15.24 -25.42
N ALA A 92 7.38 -16.50 -25.05
CA ALA A 92 8.05 -17.17 -23.94
C ALA A 92 9.56 -17.42 -24.20
N VAL A 93 9.97 -17.57 -25.46
CA VAL A 93 11.39 -17.61 -25.84
C VAL A 93 12.02 -16.24 -25.65
N LEU A 94 11.41 -15.17 -26.19
CA LEU A 94 11.94 -13.80 -26.06
C LEU A 94 12.16 -13.41 -24.61
N GLU A 95 11.20 -13.69 -23.72
CA GLU A 95 11.30 -13.31 -22.31
C GLU A 95 12.52 -13.94 -21.63
N LYS A 96 12.88 -15.18 -21.99
CA LYS A 96 14.06 -15.91 -21.46
C LYS A 96 15.40 -15.54 -22.09
N VAL A 97 15.43 -14.94 -23.28
CA VAL A 97 16.69 -14.60 -23.97
C VAL A 97 17.30 -13.31 -23.40
N ASP A 98 18.59 -13.35 -23.07
CA ASP A 98 19.36 -12.21 -22.58
C ASP A 98 19.32 -11.01 -23.56
N PRO A 99 18.92 -9.79 -23.12
CA PRO A 99 18.80 -8.61 -23.98
C PRO A 99 20.11 -8.21 -24.70
N SER A 100 21.27 -8.41 -24.06
CA SER A 100 22.59 -8.08 -24.60
C SER A 100 23.17 -9.10 -25.59
N SER A 101 22.60 -10.30 -25.68
CA SER A 101 23.10 -11.34 -26.57
C SER A 101 22.84 -11.04 -28.06
N ARG A 102 23.82 -11.29 -28.94
CA ARG A 102 23.65 -11.09 -30.40
C ARG A 102 22.46 -11.89 -30.97
N ALA A 103 22.20 -13.07 -30.43
CA ALA A 103 21.05 -13.90 -30.82
C ALA A 103 19.70 -13.23 -30.48
N SER A 104 19.63 -12.43 -29.41
CA SER A 104 18.44 -11.66 -29.02
C SER A 104 17.97 -10.73 -30.13
N VAL A 105 18.90 -10.09 -30.87
CA VAL A 105 18.57 -9.20 -32.00
C VAL A 105 17.79 -9.97 -33.06
N ALA A 106 18.40 -11.03 -33.61
CA ALA A 106 17.82 -11.83 -34.68
C ALA A 106 16.51 -12.53 -34.26
N ILE A 107 16.42 -13.04 -33.03
CA ILE A 107 15.20 -13.68 -32.51
C ILE A 107 14.08 -12.64 -32.34
N THR A 108 14.39 -11.43 -31.86
CA THR A 108 13.39 -10.37 -31.68
C THR A 108 12.88 -9.85 -33.02
N GLU A 109 13.76 -9.63 -34.00
CA GLU A 109 13.37 -9.22 -35.35
C GLU A 109 12.54 -10.30 -36.07
N CYS A 110 12.96 -11.56 -36.00
CA CYS A 110 12.23 -12.68 -36.61
C CYS A 110 10.84 -12.87 -35.98
N SER A 111 10.76 -12.78 -34.65
CA SER A 111 9.49 -12.85 -33.91
C SER A 111 8.57 -11.67 -34.24
N TYR A 112 9.13 -10.46 -34.34
CA TYR A 112 8.38 -9.27 -34.73
C TYR A 112 7.83 -9.39 -36.15
N GLN A 113 8.67 -9.77 -37.13
CA GLN A 113 8.23 -9.99 -38.52
C GLN A 113 7.09 -11.03 -38.61
N CYS A 114 7.19 -12.13 -37.85
CA CYS A 114 6.10 -13.10 -37.73
C CYS A 114 4.81 -12.50 -37.16
N ALA A 115 4.93 -11.64 -36.14
CA ALA A 115 3.81 -10.91 -35.55
C ALA A 115 3.15 -9.96 -36.57
N VAL A 116 3.94 -9.19 -37.34
CA VAL A 116 3.43 -8.24 -38.36
C VAL A 116 2.52 -8.93 -39.39
N VAL A 117 2.94 -10.10 -39.88
CA VAL A 117 2.18 -10.88 -40.89
C VAL A 117 0.81 -11.31 -40.36
N LEU A 118 0.71 -11.60 -39.06
CA LEU A 118 -0.51 -12.13 -38.43
C LEU A 118 -1.37 -11.07 -37.73
N MET A 119 -1.00 -9.78 -37.81
CA MET A 119 -1.78 -8.68 -37.21
C MET A 119 -3.23 -8.58 -37.68
N ARG A 120 -3.52 -9.04 -38.89
CA ARG A 120 -4.86 -9.02 -39.52
C ARG A 120 -5.45 -10.42 -39.67
N ASP A 121 -4.98 -11.40 -38.90
CA ASP A 121 -5.55 -12.74 -38.88
C ASP A 121 -7.03 -12.70 -38.50
N ASP A 122 -7.87 -13.49 -39.16
CA ASP A 122 -9.31 -13.53 -38.89
C ASP A 122 -9.61 -13.97 -37.44
N ASP A 123 -8.74 -14.78 -36.83
CA ASP A 123 -8.92 -15.31 -35.48
C ASP A 123 -8.51 -14.33 -34.37
N ASN A 124 -9.46 -14.03 -33.49
CA ASN A 124 -9.29 -13.13 -32.35
C ASN A 124 -8.20 -13.60 -31.36
N GLY A 125 -7.98 -14.92 -31.22
CA GLY A 125 -6.98 -15.52 -30.36
C GLY A 125 -5.57 -15.43 -30.94
N VAL A 126 -5.44 -15.51 -32.27
CA VAL A 126 -4.19 -15.22 -33.00
C VAL A 126 -3.83 -13.76 -32.85
N ARG A 127 -4.74 -12.81 -33.15
CA ARG A 127 -4.47 -11.37 -32.97
C ARG A 127 -4.13 -11.01 -31.52
N LEU A 128 -4.73 -11.69 -30.53
CA LEU A 128 -4.38 -11.54 -29.12
C LEU A 128 -2.97 -12.06 -28.79
N ALA A 129 -2.50 -13.14 -29.45
CA ALA A 129 -1.13 -13.59 -29.31
C ALA A 129 -0.15 -12.63 -29.99
N VAL A 130 -0.52 -12.06 -31.15
CA VAL A 130 0.28 -11.06 -31.87
C VAL A 130 0.53 -9.80 -31.02
N VAL A 131 -0.49 -9.20 -30.41
CA VAL A 131 -0.29 -7.97 -29.61
C VAL A 131 0.66 -8.19 -28.42
N ARG A 132 0.62 -9.38 -27.80
CA ARG A 132 1.55 -9.78 -26.73
C ARG A 132 2.97 -10.00 -27.24
N LEU A 133 3.12 -10.54 -28.45
CA LEU A 133 4.44 -10.73 -29.06
C LEU A 133 5.06 -9.39 -29.47
N VAL A 134 4.27 -8.46 -30.04
CA VAL A 134 4.70 -7.09 -30.36
C VAL A 134 5.14 -6.34 -29.10
N ASP A 135 4.41 -6.46 -28.00
CA ASP A 135 4.78 -5.93 -26.68
C ASP A 135 6.11 -6.48 -26.15
N ALA A 136 6.31 -7.80 -26.22
CA ALA A 136 7.55 -8.44 -25.80
C ALA A 136 8.75 -8.00 -26.67
N CYS A 137 8.54 -7.87 -27.98
CA CYS A 137 9.54 -7.30 -28.89
C CYS A 137 9.89 -5.85 -28.51
N ALA A 138 8.88 -5.00 -28.27
CA ALA A 138 9.07 -3.61 -27.85
C ALA A 138 9.94 -3.52 -26.59
N ARG A 139 9.58 -4.27 -25.53
CA ARG A 139 10.36 -4.35 -24.28
C ARG A 139 11.81 -4.78 -24.52
N LYS A 140 12.07 -5.73 -25.44
CA LYS A 140 13.43 -6.21 -25.74
C LYS A 140 14.25 -5.22 -26.57
N PHE A 141 13.63 -4.42 -27.44
CA PHE A 141 14.32 -3.32 -28.14
C PHE A 141 14.63 -2.16 -27.19
N SER A 142 13.68 -1.73 -26.35
CA SER A 142 13.88 -0.64 -25.39
C SER A 142 14.86 -0.96 -24.25
N ALA A 143 15.14 -2.24 -23.98
CA ALA A 143 16.09 -2.65 -22.94
C ALA A 143 17.58 -2.60 -23.36
N ARG A 144 17.90 -2.07 -24.55
CA ARG A 144 19.28 -1.97 -25.06
C ARG A 144 19.88 -0.61 -24.77
N LEU A 145 21.15 -0.60 -24.34
CA LEU A 145 21.85 0.58 -23.83
C LEU A 145 22.13 1.66 -24.90
N ASP A 146 22.15 1.28 -26.19
CA ASP A 146 22.50 2.16 -27.32
C ASP A 146 21.30 2.43 -28.26
N PHE A 147 20.07 2.36 -27.74
CA PHE A 147 18.81 2.41 -28.50
C PHE A 147 18.70 3.55 -29.54
N ASP A 148 19.07 4.78 -29.17
CA ASP A 148 19.00 5.96 -30.05
C ASP A 148 20.17 6.03 -31.06
N ALA A 149 21.29 5.35 -30.79
CA ALA A 149 22.49 5.39 -31.64
C ALA A 149 22.43 4.38 -32.80
N ASP A 150 21.76 3.25 -32.59
CA ASP A 150 21.66 2.14 -33.56
C ASP A 150 20.54 2.33 -34.62
N GLY A 151 19.73 3.40 -34.53
CA GLY A 151 18.67 3.69 -35.51
C GLY A 151 17.36 2.91 -35.30
N TYR A 152 17.13 2.29 -34.13
CA TYR A 152 15.89 1.58 -33.82
C TYR A 152 14.66 2.49 -33.59
N GLY A 153 14.81 3.83 -33.70
CA GLY A 153 13.72 4.80 -33.62
C GLY A 153 12.60 4.50 -34.62
N ASP A 154 12.93 4.29 -35.91
CA ASP A 154 11.96 3.95 -36.96
C ASP A 154 11.22 2.63 -36.65
N LEU A 155 11.91 1.66 -36.04
CA LEU A 155 11.32 0.38 -35.66
C LEU A 155 10.32 0.53 -34.51
N MET A 156 10.63 1.36 -33.52
CA MET A 156 9.71 1.66 -32.42
C MET A 156 8.52 2.51 -32.86
N ASP A 157 8.70 3.42 -33.84
CA ASP A 157 7.58 4.12 -34.47
C ASP A 157 6.66 3.14 -35.22
N MET A 158 7.21 2.15 -35.91
CA MET A 158 6.43 1.06 -36.52
C MET A 158 5.70 0.20 -35.48
N ILE A 159 6.36 -0.19 -34.38
CA ILE A 159 5.74 -0.92 -33.25
C ILE A 159 4.60 -0.11 -32.63
N PHE A 160 4.80 1.20 -32.43
CA PHE A 160 3.79 2.11 -31.90
C PHE A 160 2.58 2.20 -32.83
N LEU A 161 2.80 2.36 -34.15
CA LEU A 161 1.73 2.37 -35.14
C LEU A 161 0.94 1.05 -35.17
N GLN A 162 1.63 -0.08 -34.96
CA GLN A 162 1.01 -1.40 -34.90
C GLN A 162 0.13 -1.56 -33.66
N LEU A 163 0.63 -1.24 -32.47
CA LEU A 163 -0.18 -1.27 -31.24
C LEU A 163 -1.35 -0.27 -31.32
N SER A 164 -1.13 0.91 -31.92
CA SER A 164 -2.18 1.90 -32.22
C SER A 164 -3.23 1.39 -33.22
N SER A 165 -2.91 0.42 -34.07
CA SER A 165 -3.87 -0.28 -34.92
C SER A 165 -4.66 -1.31 -34.11
N MET A 166 -3.98 -2.09 -33.27
CA MET A 166 -4.59 -3.14 -32.42
C MET A 166 -5.44 -2.59 -31.26
N ALA A 167 -5.18 -1.37 -30.81
CA ALA A 167 -6.04 -0.65 -29.88
C ALA A 167 -7.44 -0.37 -30.47
N ARG A 168 -7.59 -0.40 -31.80
CA ARG A 168 -8.87 -0.21 -32.52
C ARG A 168 -9.41 -1.51 -33.13
N ASP A 169 -8.97 -2.66 -32.62
CA ASP A 169 -9.43 -3.98 -33.06
C ASP A 169 -10.92 -4.23 -32.71
N MET A 170 -11.59 -5.07 -33.48
CA MET A 170 -12.98 -5.48 -33.19
C MET A 170 -13.08 -6.37 -31.94
N CYS A 171 -12.00 -7.03 -31.55
CA CYS A 171 -11.92 -7.86 -30.35
C CYS A 171 -11.51 -7.03 -29.12
N THR A 172 -12.43 -6.88 -28.17
CA THR A 172 -12.23 -6.24 -26.86
C THR A 172 -10.96 -6.68 -26.14
N GLN A 173 -10.60 -7.97 -26.20
CA GLN A 173 -9.43 -8.50 -25.51
C GLN A 173 -8.11 -8.09 -26.20
N VAL A 174 -8.14 -7.88 -27.52
CA VAL A 174 -7.01 -7.31 -28.29
C VAL A 174 -6.87 -5.83 -27.94
N ARG A 175 -7.97 -5.05 -27.98
CA ARG A 175 -7.98 -3.62 -27.58
C ARG A 175 -7.41 -3.43 -26.18
N ARG A 176 -7.93 -4.16 -25.19
CA ARG A 176 -7.46 -4.14 -23.80
C ARG A 176 -5.96 -4.37 -23.70
N THR A 177 -5.46 -5.41 -24.37
CA THR A 177 -4.03 -5.75 -24.31
C THR A 177 -3.17 -4.68 -24.99
N ALA A 178 -3.63 -4.11 -26.11
CA ALA A 178 -2.95 -3.01 -26.78
C ALA A 178 -2.89 -1.73 -25.92
N CYS A 179 -3.97 -1.36 -25.22
CA CYS A 179 -3.97 -0.23 -24.28
C CYS A 179 -2.93 -0.41 -23.16
N LYS A 180 -2.82 -1.62 -22.59
CA LYS A 180 -1.79 -1.94 -21.59
C LYS A 180 -0.37 -1.76 -22.16
N SER A 181 -0.11 -2.27 -23.36
CA SER A 181 1.19 -2.14 -24.04
C SER A 181 1.54 -0.71 -24.42
N LEU A 182 0.57 0.11 -24.81
CA LEU A 182 0.78 1.54 -25.08
C LEU A 182 1.13 2.33 -23.81
N GLY A 183 0.48 2.03 -22.68
CA GLY A 183 0.85 2.58 -21.37
C GLY A 183 2.26 2.18 -20.94
N ALA A 184 2.66 0.93 -21.18
CA ALA A 184 4.02 0.47 -20.94
C ALA A 184 5.05 1.16 -21.86
N LEU A 185 4.73 1.36 -23.15
CA LEU A 185 5.58 2.08 -24.09
C LEU A 185 5.87 3.52 -23.68
N ALA A 186 4.87 4.22 -23.12
CA ALA A 186 5.01 5.60 -22.67
C ALA A 186 6.09 5.78 -21.58
N LYS A 187 6.51 4.69 -20.89
CA LYS A 187 7.60 4.68 -19.90
C LYS A 187 9.00 4.71 -20.54
N PHE A 188 9.17 4.22 -21.76
CA PHE A 188 10.50 4.04 -22.37
C PHE A 188 11.02 5.29 -23.08
N SER A 189 10.16 6.16 -23.60
CA SER A 189 10.58 7.43 -24.21
C SER A 189 9.47 8.47 -24.23
N THR A 190 9.87 9.73 -23.99
CA THR A 190 9.01 10.92 -23.99
C THR A 190 8.32 11.16 -25.34
N GLN A 191 8.93 10.75 -26.44
CA GLN A 191 8.36 10.85 -27.80
C GLN A 191 7.08 10.02 -27.94
N TYR A 192 7.00 8.86 -27.26
CA TYR A 192 5.83 7.99 -27.28
C TYR A 192 4.84 8.34 -26.18
N THR A 193 5.25 9.06 -25.13
CA THR A 193 4.35 9.53 -24.07
C THR A 193 3.19 10.36 -24.62
N GLU A 194 3.44 11.39 -25.44
CA GLU A 194 2.37 12.23 -26.00
C GLU A 194 1.51 11.46 -27.02
N LYS A 195 2.13 10.65 -27.89
CA LYS A 195 1.41 9.84 -28.89
C LYS A 195 0.50 8.79 -28.23
N ALA A 196 1.00 8.10 -27.21
CA ALA A 196 0.23 7.12 -26.42
C ALA A 196 -0.88 7.81 -25.62
N LEU A 197 -0.61 8.99 -25.07
CA LEU A 197 -1.60 9.76 -24.32
C LEU A 197 -2.83 10.09 -25.16
N ASP A 198 -2.65 10.68 -26.34
CA ASP A 198 -3.78 11.05 -27.21
C ASP A 198 -4.63 9.84 -27.61
N LEU A 199 -4.00 8.68 -27.87
CA LEU A 199 -4.76 7.46 -28.19
C LEU A 199 -5.44 6.85 -26.95
N LEU A 200 -4.78 6.82 -25.78
CA LEU A 200 -5.40 6.34 -24.55
C LEU A 200 -6.57 7.22 -24.11
N MET A 201 -6.52 8.53 -24.38
CA MET A 201 -7.64 9.45 -24.16
C MET A 201 -8.89 9.06 -24.97
N ASP A 202 -8.72 8.70 -26.26
CA ASP A 202 -9.83 8.15 -27.05
C ASP A 202 -10.36 6.84 -26.44
N MET A 203 -9.46 5.94 -26.00
CA MET A 203 -9.81 4.65 -25.39
C MET A 203 -10.46 4.77 -24.00
N MET A 204 -10.43 5.93 -23.35
CA MET A 204 -11.23 6.20 -22.14
C MET A 204 -12.74 6.18 -22.42
N ASN A 205 -13.16 6.33 -23.68
CA ASN A 205 -14.56 6.31 -24.10
C ASN A 205 -14.96 5.00 -24.82
N ASP A 206 -14.16 3.93 -24.67
CA ASP A 206 -14.43 2.62 -25.28
C ASP A 206 -15.78 2.02 -24.80
N ASP A 207 -16.50 1.35 -25.71
CA ASP A 207 -17.79 0.72 -25.43
C ASP A 207 -17.70 -0.36 -24.34
N SER A 208 -16.54 -1.00 -24.19
CA SER A 208 -16.28 -1.99 -23.16
C SER A 208 -15.70 -1.39 -21.89
N GLU A 209 -16.41 -1.57 -20.77
CA GLU A 209 -15.95 -1.16 -19.43
C GLU A 209 -14.55 -1.69 -19.10
N ALA A 210 -14.25 -2.92 -19.53
CA ALA A 210 -12.99 -3.58 -19.25
C ALA A 210 -11.84 -3.15 -20.19
N VAL A 211 -12.11 -2.36 -21.23
CA VAL A 211 -11.08 -1.61 -21.96
C VAL A 211 -10.90 -0.23 -21.32
N ARG A 212 -11.99 0.46 -20.95
CA ARG A 212 -11.93 1.73 -20.19
C ARG A 212 -11.10 1.59 -18.91
N LEU A 213 -11.37 0.55 -18.10
CA LEU A 213 -10.64 0.29 -16.85
C LEU A 213 -9.14 0.00 -17.08
N GLN A 214 -8.79 -0.78 -18.11
CA GLN A 214 -7.39 -1.04 -18.45
C GLN A 214 -6.66 0.21 -18.96
N THR A 215 -7.38 1.06 -19.69
CA THR A 215 -6.89 2.37 -20.16
C THR A 215 -6.61 3.29 -18.97
N LEU A 216 -7.48 3.30 -17.96
CA LEU A 216 -7.26 4.03 -16.71
C LEU A 216 -6.10 3.47 -15.91
N GLU A 217 -5.94 2.14 -15.81
CA GLU A 217 -4.76 1.51 -15.21
C GLU A 217 -3.45 1.94 -15.94
N ALA A 218 -3.47 2.03 -17.28
CA ALA A 218 -2.34 2.52 -18.07
C ALA A 218 -2.04 4.00 -17.78
N LEU A 219 -3.05 4.86 -17.76
CA LEU A 219 -2.92 6.30 -17.45
C LEU A 219 -2.47 6.55 -16.00
N PHE A 220 -2.91 5.71 -15.04
CA PHE A 220 -2.47 5.75 -13.65
C PHE A 220 -0.99 5.44 -13.50
N HIS A 221 -0.48 4.42 -14.20
CA HIS A 221 0.95 4.16 -14.27
C HIS A 221 1.71 5.34 -14.89
N MET A 222 1.21 5.92 -16.00
CA MET A 222 1.81 7.12 -16.61
C MET A 222 1.84 8.32 -15.66
N ALA A 223 0.81 8.51 -14.83
CA ALA A 223 0.78 9.57 -13.81
C ALA A 223 1.80 9.31 -12.69
N THR A 224 1.87 8.08 -12.21
CA THR A 224 2.81 7.64 -11.16
C THR A 224 4.27 7.83 -11.57
N TYR A 225 4.60 7.61 -12.85
CA TYR A 225 5.94 7.87 -13.40
C TYR A 225 6.20 9.34 -13.78
N GLY A 226 5.25 10.26 -13.55
CA GLY A 226 5.39 11.68 -13.92
C GLY A 226 5.29 11.97 -15.43
N CYS A 227 4.89 10.97 -16.23
CA CYS A 227 4.77 11.07 -17.68
C CYS A 227 3.41 11.67 -18.13
N LEU A 228 2.42 11.75 -17.23
CA LEU A 228 1.08 12.25 -17.56
C LEU A 228 0.97 13.78 -17.39
N SER A 229 0.83 14.49 -18.51
CA SER A 229 0.55 15.94 -18.55
C SER A 229 -0.81 16.20 -19.20
N VAL A 230 -1.79 16.62 -18.40
CA VAL A 230 -3.17 16.80 -18.88
C VAL A 230 -3.36 18.19 -19.48
N GLN A 231 -3.70 18.19 -20.77
CA GLN A 231 -4.04 19.41 -21.50
C GLN A 231 -5.54 19.72 -21.38
N GLU A 232 -5.91 20.94 -21.77
CA GLU A 232 -7.29 21.44 -21.76
C GLU A 232 -8.22 20.58 -22.64
N LYS A 233 -7.71 20.08 -23.77
CA LYS A 233 -8.39 19.09 -24.62
C LYS A 233 -8.65 17.74 -23.94
N HIS A 234 -7.95 17.39 -22.87
CA HIS A 234 -8.05 16.09 -22.18
C HIS A 234 -8.96 16.14 -20.95
N MET A 235 -8.98 17.28 -20.24
CA MET A 235 -9.66 17.38 -18.94
C MET A 235 -11.13 16.97 -18.98
N HIS A 236 -11.87 17.37 -20.03
CA HIS A 236 -13.30 17.04 -20.17
C HIS A 236 -13.60 15.53 -20.16
N MET A 237 -12.64 14.68 -20.57
CA MET A 237 -12.81 13.23 -20.57
C MET A 237 -12.75 12.66 -19.15
N PHE A 238 -11.78 13.09 -18.33
CA PHE A 238 -11.74 12.73 -16.90
C PHE A 238 -12.98 13.19 -16.16
N LEU A 239 -13.47 14.41 -16.45
CA LEU A 239 -14.71 14.92 -15.86
C LEU A 239 -15.94 14.09 -16.23
N GLY A 240 -15.98 13.53 -17.45
CA GLY A 240 -17.00 12.57 -17.86
C GLY A 240 -16.95 11.25 -17.07
N LEU A 241 -15.75 10.76 -16.75
CA LEU A 241 -15.58 9.53 -15.97
C LEU A 241 -15.95 9.68 -14.49
N LEU A 242 -15.79 10.87 -13.89
CA LEU A 242 -16.27 11.14 -12.53
C LEU A 242 -17.79 10.95 -12.37
N VAL A 243 -18.54 10.90 -13.47
CA VAL A 243 -19.99 10.65 -13.46
C VAL A 243 -20.40 9.32 -14.11
N ASP A 244 -19.45 8.43 -14.45
CA ASP A 244 -19.71 7.07 -14.96
C ASP A 244 -20.55 6.27 -13.95
N ALA A 245 -21.31 5.27 -14.43
CA ALA A 245 -22.12 4.40 -13.60
C ALA A 245 -21.27 3.44 -12.75
N ASN A 246 -20.14 2.98 -13.26
CA ASN A 246 -19.26 2.01 -12.61
C ASN A 246 -18.33 2.70 -11.58
N ALA A 247 -18.45 2.32 -10.31
CA ALA A 247 -17.67 2.89 -9.22
C ALA A 247 -16.15 2.69 -9.37
N LEU A 248 -15.71 1.59 -9.99
CA LEU A 248 -14.29 1.33 -10.23
C LEU A 248 -13.69 2.29 -11.27
N ILE A 249 -14.51 2.73 -12.23
CA ILE A 249 -14.11 3.73 -13.24
C ILE A 249 -13.99 5.11 -12.59
N ARG A 250 -14.94 5.46 -11.70
CA ARG A 250 -14.89 6.70 -10.91
C ARG A 250 -13.64 6.73 -10.01
N ASP A 251 -13.42 5.70 -9.20
CA ASP A 251 -12.24 5.55 -8.32
C ASP A 251 -10.91 5.65 -9.09
N ALA A 252 -10.78 4.96 -10.23
CA ALA A 252 -9.57 5.05 -11.05
C ALA A 252 -9.36 6.47 -11.63
N ALA A 253 -10.42 7.13 -12.12
CA ALA A 253 -10.33 8.51 -12.62
C ALA A 253 -9.98 9.51 -11.51
N LEU A 254 -10.58 9.35 -10.33
CA LEU A 254 -10.27 10.10 -9.11
C LEU A 254 -8.78 9.99 -8.76
N LYS A 255 -8.24 8.76 -8.67
CA LYS A 255 -6.82 8.50 -8.35
C LYS A 255 -5.85 9.10 -9.37
N ILE A 256 -6.16 9.03 -10.67
CA ILE A 256 -5.34 9.66 -11.73
C ILE A 256 -5.31 11.18 -11.58
N LEU A 257 -6.47 11.81 -11.33
CA LEU A 257 -6.53 13.26 -11.08
C LEU A 257 -5.69 13.66 -9.86
N GLY A 258 -5.61 12.80 -8.84
CA GLY A 258 -4.74 12.96 -7.67
C GLY A 258 -3.25 13.17 -7.98
N LEU A 259 -2.76 12.53 -9.05
CA LEU A 259 -1.33 12.44 -9.39
C LEU A 259 -0.92 13.28 -10.60
N VAL A 260 -1.86 13.68 -11.45
CA VAL A 260 -1.54 14.25 -12.77
C VAL A 260 -1.00 15.68 -12.72
N ASN A 261 -0.05 16.00 -13.60
CA ASN A 261 0.42 17.37 -13.80
C ASN A 261 -0.61 18.19 -14.62
N MET A 262 -1.07 19.30 -14.05
CA MET A 262 -2.00 20.25 -14.65
C MET A 262 -1.27 21.58 -14.90
N PRO A 263 -0.74 21.86 -16.11
CA PRO A 263 0.17 23.00 -16.34
C PRO A 263 -0.50 24.38 -16.35
N LYS A 264 -1.85 24.46 -16.32
CA LYS A 264 -2.61 25.72 -16.35
C LYS A 264 -3.60 25.79 -15.18
N LEU A 265 -3.73 26.98 -14.58
CA LEU A 265 -4.72 27.28 -13.52
C LEU A 265 -6.16 26.94 -13.92
N GLN A 266 -6.55 27.10 -15.20
CA GLN A 266 -7.92 26.77 -15.63
C GLN A 266 -8.19 25.27 -15.62
N ILE A 267 -7.22 24.46 -16.06
CA ILE A 267 -7.29 22.99 -16.03
C ILE A 267 -7.43 22.51 -14.57
N PHE A 268 -6.62 23.08 -13.68
CA PHE A 268 -6.68 22.83 -12.24
C PHE A 268 -8.03 23.20 -11.62
N LYS A 269 -8.61 24.36 -11.99
CA LYS A 269 -9.96 24.75 -11.53
C LYS A 269 -11.03 23.76 -12.01
N SER A 270 -11.02 23.40 -13.29
CA SER A 270 -11.96 22.41 -13.84
C SER A 270 -11.86 21.05 -13.15
N ALA A 271 -10.66 20.58 -12.78
CA ALA A 271 -10.50 19.37 -11.98
C ALA A 271 -11.12 19.50 -10.58
N VAL A 272 -10.85 20.60 -9.87
CA VAL A 272 -11.43 20.87 -8.54
C VAL A 272 -12.96 20.97 -8.59
N ASP A 273 -13.52 21.69 -9.56
CA ASP A 273 -14.97 21.80 -9.75
C ASP A 273 -15.61 20.44 -10.11
N GLY A 274 -14.92 19.61 -10.88
CA GLY A 274 -15.29 18.23 -11.17
C GLY A 274 -15.36 17.34 -9.95
N LEU A 275 -14.34 17.41 -9.09
CA LEU A 275 -14.27 16.67 -7.83
C LEU A 275 -15.34 17.13 -6.84
N ILE A 276 -15.64 18.43 -6.80
CA ILE A 276 -16.77 18.98 -6.03
C ILE A 276 -18.09 18.41 -6.54
N THR A 277 -18.29 18.37 -7.87
CA THR A 277 -19.49 17.79 -8.48
C THR A 277 -19.61 16.29 -8.17
N SER A 278 -18.51 15.55 -8.18
CA SER A 278 -18.46 14.12 -7.80
C SER A 278 -18.84 13.93 -6.32
N LEU A 279 -18.28 14.75 -5.43
CA LEU A 279 -18.54 14.74 -3.98
C LEU A 279 -20.00 15.09 -3.64
N GLU A 280 -20.63 15.98 -4.42
CA GLU A 280 -22.05 16.34 -4.26
C GLU A 280 -22.99 15.24 -4.80
N LYS A 281 -22.55 14.47 -5.79
CA LYS A 281 -23.33 13.37 -6.40
C LYS A 281 -23.17 12.02 -5.69
N TYR A 282 -21.99 11.74 -5.14
CA TYR A 282 -21.61 10.46 -4.52
C TYR A 282 -20.95 10.67 -3.14
N PRO A 283 -21.70 11.15 -2.12
CA PRO A 283 -21.13 11.52 -0.82
C PRO A 283 -20.59 10.36 0.02
N GLU A 284 -20.92 9.11 -0.33
CA GLU A 284 -20.42 7.90 0.35
C GLU A 284 -19.08 7.39 -0.20
N GLU A 285 -18.58 7.96 -1.31
CA GLU A 285 -17.27 7.60 -1.86
C GLU A 285 -16.15 8.17 -0.98
N GLN A 286 -15.46 7.27 -0.27
CA GLN A 286 -14.30 7.61 0.55
C GLN A 286 -13.12 8.04 -0.34
N ASP A 287 -12.20 8.83 0.24
CA ASP A 287 -10.95 9.35 -0.35
C ASP A 287 -11.01 10.58 -1.31
N ILE A 288 -12.19 11.10 -1.72
CA ILE A 288 -12.24 12.34 -2.54
C ILE A 288 -11.52 13.53 -1.87
N TYR A 289 -11.59 13.63 -0.54
CA TYR A 289 -10.86 14.66 0.23
C TYR A 289 -9.33 14.42 0.26
N GLY A 290 -8.87 13.17 0.21
CA GLY A 290 -7.46 12.82 0.03
C GLY A 290 -6.92 13.32 -1.30
N ILE A 291 -7.69 13.09 -2.35
CA ILE A 291 -7.36 13.44 -3.73
C ILE A 291 -7.37 14.96 -3.94
N LEU A 292 -8.34 15.69 -3.35
CA LEU A 292 -8.36 17.15 -3.32
C LEU A 292 -7.11 17.75 -2.62
N PHE A 293 -6.66 17.13 -1.53
CA PHE A 293 -5.44 17.56 -0.84
C PHE A 293 -4.19 17.29 -1.69
N SER A 294 -4.06 16.10 -2.28
CA SER A 294 -2.94 15.73 -3.16
C SER A 294 -2.83 16.63 -4.39
N ILE A 295 -3.95 16.89 -5.07
CA ILE A 295 -4.01 17.85 -6.19
C ILE A 295 -3.51 19.23 -5.77
N GLY A 296 -3.94 19.71 -4.61
CA GLY A 296 -3.55 21.03 -4.15
C GLY A 296 -2.11 21.11 -3.62
N LYS A 297 -1.56 20.02 -3.05
CA LYS A 297 -0.14 19.85 -2.68
C LYS A 297 0.73 19.88 -3.93
N ASN A 298 0.35 19.14 -4.97
CA ASN A 298 1.08 19.05 -6.24
C ASN A 298 1.07 20.39 -7.02
N HIS A 299 0.05 21.24 -6.82
CA HIS A 299 -0.12 22.50 -7.55
C HIS A 299 -0.18 23.73 -6.62
N GLY A 300 0.71 23.81 -5.62
CA GLY A 300 0.61 24.80 -4.53
C GLY A 300 0.40 26.26 -4.97
N SER A 301 0.99 26.69 -6.09
CA SER A 301 0.78 28.05 -6.61
C SER A 301 -0.65 28.34 -7.11
N PHE A 302 -1.36 27.32 -7.61
CA PHE A 302 -2.77 27.41 -8.02
C PHE A 302 -3.71 27.26 -6.82
N SER A 303 -3.38 26.39 -5.88
CA SER A 303 -4.03 26.29 -4.57
C SER A 303 -4.00 27.62 -3.81
N ALA A 304 -2.86 28.32 -3.84
CA ALA A 304 -2.71 29.66 -3.29
C ALA A 304 -3.53 30.73 -4.03
N ASN A 305 -3.85 30.52 -5.32
CA ASN A 305 -4.77 31.37 -6.06
C ASN A 305 -6.21 31.16 -5.57
N ILE A 306 -6.67 29.91 -5.47
CA ILE A 306 -7.98 29.56 -4.91
C ILE A 306 -8.14 30.14 -3.50
N ALA A 307 -7.14 29.97 -2.63
CA ALA A 307 -7.16 30.48 -1.27
C ALA A 307 -7.42 32.01 -1.19
N LYS A 308 -6.85 32.79 -2.12
CA LYS A 308 -7.07 34.25 -2.19
C LYS A 308 -8.47 34.63 -2.68
N HIS A 309 -9.08 33.81 -3.53
CA HIS A 309 -10.47 34.00 -3.96
C HIS A 309 -11.44 33.60 -2.85
N LEU A 310 -11.25 32.43 -2.25
CA LEU A 310 -12.07 31.93 -1.14
C LEU A 310 -12.01 32.87 0.08
N ALA A 311 -10.85 33.43 0.41
CA ALA A 311 -10.73 34.39 1.52
C ALA A 311 -11.56 35.66 1.30
N LYS A 312 -11.66 36.14 0.05
CA LYS A 312 -12.55 37.26 -0.30
C LYS A 312 -14.02 36.86 -0.17
N GLU A 313 -14.39 35.69 -0.65
CA GLU A 313 -15.75 35.12 -0.52
C GLU A 313 -16.15 35.05 0.97
N ILE A 314 -15.27 34.54 1.84
CA ILE A 314 -15.46 34.49 3.29
C ILE A 314 -15.59 35.88 3.91
N THR A 315 -14.74 36.83 3.51
CA THR A 315 -14.74 38.20 4.07
C THR A 315 -15.99 39.00 3.64
N MET A 316 -16.58 38.68 2.48
CA MET A 316 -17.78 39.34 1.95
C MET A 316 -19.10 38.74 2.46
N ALA A 317 -19.10 37.52 3.01
CA ALA A 317 -20.31 36.79 3.44
C ALA A 317 -20.80 37.16 4.85
N SER A 318 -20.60 38.41 5.31
CA SER A 318 -20.82 38.82 6.70
C SER A 318 -22.27 38.77 7.20
N ASP A 319 -23.26 38.52 6.32
CA ASP A 319 -24.68 38.31 6.65
C ASP A 319 -25.11 36.81 6.68
N GLY A 320 -24.16 35.87 6.67
CA GLY A 320 -24.41 34.52 7.23
C GLY A 320 -24.77 33.37 6.29
N GLU A 321 -24.40 33.42 5.00
CA GLU A 321 -24.77 32.35 4.03
C GLU A 321 -23.64 31.40 3.58
N LEU A 322 -22.41 31.57 4.08
CA LEU A 322 -21.35 30.57 3.96
C LEU A 322 -21.56 29.46 5.01
N ILE A 323 -22.56 28.63 4.73
CA ILE A 323 -22.77 27.36 5.40
C ILE A 323 -21.51 26.50 5.15
N LEU A 324 -20.65 26.40 6.16
CA LEU A 324 -19.42 25.60 6.15
C LEU A 324 -19.69 24.12 5.81
N ASP A 325 -20.94 23.67 5.95
CA ASP A 325 -21.33 22.32 5.58
C ASP A 325 -21.40 22.03 4.08
N LYS A 326 -21.51 23.05 3.22
CA LYS A 326 -21.57 22.88 1.76
C LYS A 326 -20.31 22.15 1.23
N PRO A 327 -20.44 21.02 0.50
CA PRO A 327 -19.30 20.23 0.01
C PRO A 327 -18.26 21.05 -0.77
N ARG A 328 -18.69 21.98 -1.64
CA ARG A 328 -17.84 22.98 -2.29
C ARG A 328 -16.92 23.72 -1.32
N VAL A 329 -17.44 24.26 -0.22
CA VAL A 329 -16.66 25.07 0.74
C VAL A 329 -15.63 24.18 1.43
N LYS A 330 -16.03 22.97 1.83
CA LYS A 330 -15.13 21.97 2.44
C LYS A 330 -13.98 21.61 1.49
N ALA A 331 -14.28 21.33 0.22
CA ALA A 331 -13.28 21.01 -0.80
C ALA A 331 -12.31 22.16 -1.07
N LEU A 332 -12.81 23.39 -1.27
CA LEU A 332 -11.96 24.55 -1.55
C LEU A 332 -11.06 24.92 -0.36
N LEU A 333 -11.52 24.73 0.88
CA LEU A 333 -10.69 24.86 2.08
C LEU A 333 -9.54 23.84 2.08
N ILE A 334 -9.83 22.56 1.83
CA ILE A 334 -8.84 21.46 1.78
C ILE A 334 -7.78 21.71 0.70
N VAL A 335 -8.19 22.09 -0.51
CA VAL A 335 -7.25 22.49 -1.58
C VAL A 335 -6.42 23.69 -1.13
N SER A 336 -7.03 24.70 -0.51
CA SER A 336 -6.32 25.93 -0.10
C SER A 336 -5.25 25.70 0.98
N ILE A 337 -5.50 24.83 1.97
CA ILE A 337 -4.54 24.53 3.04
C ILE A 337 -3.45 23.52 2.64
N SER A 338 -3.63 22.79 1.53
CA SER A 338 -2.59 21.89 1.00
C SER A 338 -1.44 22.65 0.32
N ALA A 339 -1.69 23.90 -0.12
CA ALA A 339 -0.73 24.75 -0.82
C ALA A 339 0.65 24.88 -0.14
N PRO A 340 0.76 25.02 1.21
CA PRO A 340 2.03 25.14 1.90
C PRO A 340 2.80 23.82 2.05
N PHE A 341 2.18 22.67 1.74
CA PHE A 341 2.81 21.34 1.76
C PHE A 341 3.46 20.96 0.42
N SER A 342 3.43 21.88 -0.56
CA SER A 342 4.03 21.70 -1.88
C SER A 342 5.56 21.69 -1.83
N ASP A 343 6.20 20.84 -2.65
CA ASP A 343 7.66 20.66 -2.68
C ASP A 343 8.45 21.87 -3.25
N ASP A 344 7.76 22.91 -3.72
CA ASP A 344 8.33 24.17 -4.21
C ASP A 344 8.83 25.07 -3.05
N LYS A 345 9.77 24.53 -2.25
CA LYS A 345 10.34 25.09 -1.01
C LYS A 345 10.91 26.51 -1.14
N HIS A 346 11.14 26.98 -2.37
CA HIS A 346 11.65 28.32 -2.66
C HIS A 346 10.56 29.40 -2.81
N LYS A 347 9.27 29.04 -2.93
CA LYS A 347 8.17 30.01 -2.99
C LYS A 347 7.40 30.05 -1.67
N LYS A 348 7.59 31.12 -0.90
CA LYS A 348 6.67 31.46 0.21
C LYS A 348 5.29 31.83 -0.34
N LEU A 349 4.42 30.83 -0.47
CA LEU A 349 3.03 31.00 -0.91
C LEU A 349 2.24 31.73 0.19
N ASN A 350 1.85 32.98 -0.07
CA ASN A 350 1.08 33.79 0.86
C ASN A 350 -0.41 33.40 0.82
N ILE A 351 -0.82 32.56 1.77
CA ILE A 351 -2.19 32.11 2.01
C ILE A 351 -2.83 33.00 3.09
N PRO A 352 -4.03 33.59 2.88
CA PRO A 352 -4.69 34.42 3.89
C PRO A 352 -5.02 33.63 5.17
N SER A 353 -4.77 34.24 6.34
CA SER A 353 -4.95 33.60 7.65
C SER A 353 -6.35 33.01 7.84
N ILE A 354 -7.38 33.75 7.42
CA ILE A 354 -8.79 33.37 7.51
C ILE A 354 -9.11 31.98 6.93
N ILE A 355 -8.35 31.52 5.93
CA ILE A 355 -8.49 30.18 5.33
C ILE A 355 -8.17 29.08 6.35
N PHE A 356 -7.08 29.25 7.09
CA PHE A 356 -6.65 28.26 8.07
C PHE A 356 -7.64 28.20 9.24
N SER A 357 -8.15 29.34 9.70
CA SER A 357 -9.17 29.41 10.76
C SER A 357 -10.46 28.68 10.37
N HIS A 358 -10.91 28.82 9.12
CA HIS A 358 -12.12 28.13 8.61
C HIS A 358 -11.88 26.66 8.26
N ALA A 359 -10.63 26.22 8.17
CA ALA A 359 -10.28 24.81 7.94
C ALA A 359 -10.20 23.97 9.22
N ILE A 360 -10.13 24.58 10.41
CA ILE A 360 -10.08 23.87 11.70
C ILE A 360 -11.24 22.86 11.88
N PRO A 361 -12.51 23.17 11.55
CA PRO A 361 -13.61 22.19 11.64
C PRO A 361 -13.48 20.99 10.68
N LEU A 362 -12.55 21.04 9.72
CA LEU A 362 -12.29 19.99 8.74
C LEU A 362 -11.02 19.20 9.06
N LEU A 363 -10.37 19.46 10.20
CA LEU A 363 -9.12 18.84 10.65
C LEU A 363 -9.13 17.32 10.49
N GLU A 364 -10.22 16.65 10.89
CA GLU A 364 -10.44 15.23 10.63
C GLU A 364 -10.31 14.90 9.13
N LYS A 365 -11.09 15.53 8.27
CA LYS A 365 -11.11 15.22 6.82
C LYS A 365 -9.72 15.43 6.19
N VAL A 366 -8.98 16.42 6.66
CA VAL A 366 -7.60 16.72 6.24
C VAL A 366 -6.59 15.72 6.79
N SER A 367 -6.76 15.22 8.03
CA SER A 367 -5.84 14.23 8.62
C SER A 367 -5.88 12.88 7.89
N CYS A 368 -7.05 12.41 7.44
CA CYS A 368 -7.12 11.23 6.55
C CYS A 368 -6.33 11.47 5.26
N ALA A 369 -6.51 12.65 4.67
CA ALA A 369 -5.88 13.05 3.40
C ALA A 369 -4.34 13.09 3.46
N LEU A 370 -3.77 13.15 4.66
CA LEU A 370 -2.33 13.20 4.92
C LEU A 370 -1.70 11.83 5.19
N GLY A 371 -2.47 10.73 5.13
CA GLY A 371 -1.92 9.36 5.14
C GLY A 371 -1.02 9.00 6.33
N GLY A 372 -1.22 9.64 7.49
CA GLY A 372 -0.35 9.47 8.67
C GLY A 372 1.02 10.16 8.58
N GLU A 373 1.32 10.92 7.52
CA GLU A 373 2.59 11.66 7.41
C GLU A 373 2.74 12.70 8.54
N VAL A 374 1.64 13.36 8.90
CA VAL A 374 1.53 14.47 9.85
C VAL A 374 0.52 14.10 10.95
N SER A 375 0.92 14.20 12.23
CA SER A 375 -0.04 14.02 13.32
C SER A 375 -1.12 15.10 13.26
N GLN A 376 -2.36 14.72 13.55
CA GLN A 376 -3.52 15.61 13.45
C GLN A 376 -3.37 16.89 14.30
N ASP A 377 -2.47 16.91 15.28
CA ASP A 377 -2.21 18.06 16.14
C ASP A 377 -0.98 18.88 15.77
N SER A 378 0.00 18.28 15.07
CA SER A 378 0.93 19.09 14.28
C SER A 378 0.15 19.92 13.25
N LEU A 379 -0.88 19.32 12.65
CA LEU A 379 -1.79 20.00 11.73
C LEU A 379 -2.69 21.03 12.44
N LEU A 380 -3.30 20.72 13.58
CA LEU A 380 -4.12 21.67 14.34
C LEU A 380 -3.31 22.89 14.81
N SER A 381 -2.14 22.65 15.42
CA SER A 381 -1.19 23.69 15.84
C SER A 381 -0.79 24.58 14.66
N TYR A 382 -0.48 23.97 13.50
CA TYR A 382 -0.20 24.70 12.27
C TYR A 382 -1.38 25.57 11.80
N LEU A 383 -2.61 25.03 11.77
CA LEU A 383 -3.80 25.77 11.36
C LEU A 383 -4.10 26.93 12.32
N CYS A 384 -4.01 26.72 13.64
CA CYS A 384 -4.22 27.77 14.65
C CYS A 384 -3.19 28.91 14.54
N HIS A 385 -1.90 28.57 14.44
CA HIS A 385 -0.82 29.54 14.25
C HIS A 385 -1.01 30.33 12.95
N LYS A 386 -1.36 29.67 11.84
CA LYS A 386 -1.56 30.36 10.55
C LYS A 386 -2.88 31.13 10.48
N GLY A 387 -3.87 30.73 11.28
CA GLY A 387 -5.15 31.41 11.45
C GLY A 387 -5.08 32.73 12.22
N GLY A 388 -3.94 33.01 12.88
CA GLY A 388 -3.76 34.22 13.68
C GLY A 388 -4.59 34.22 14.96
N MET A 389 -4.86 33.04 15.54
CA MET A 389 -5.63 32.92 16.79
C MET A 389 -4.71 33.21 17.99
N PRO A 390 -4.96 34.27 18.79
CA PRO A 390 -3.98 34.83 19.73
C PRO A 390 -3.81 34.04 21.05
N PHE A 391 -4.36 32.82 21.17
CA PHE A 391 -4.42 32.10 22.45
C PHE A 391 -3.28 31.08 22.69
N TRP A 392 -2.38 30.88 21.71
CA TRP A 392 -1.27 29.92 21.83
C TRP A 392 0.14 30.53 21.67
N GLU A 393 0.27 31.84 21.47
CA GLU A 393 1.56 32.52 21.55
C GLU A 393 1.95 32.79 23.02
N ASN A 394 2.38 31.75 23.76
CA ASN A 394 3.41 31.81 24.83
C ASN A 394 3.50 30.51 25.66
N ARG A 395 4.28 29.51 25.21
CA ARG A 395 5.13 28.71 26.12
C ARG A 395 6.28 27.99 25.39
N SER A 396 7.33 28.72 25.01
CA SER A 396 8.63 28.14 24.67
C SER A 396 9.64 28.39 25.79
N VAL A 397 9.91 27.32 26.56
CA VAL A 397 11.14 27.06 27.34
C VAL A 397 11.67 28.20 28.23
N SER A 398 11.37 28.13 29.54
CA SER A 398 12.37 28.34 30.59
C SER A 398 11.93 27.72 31.91
N ALA A 399 12.81 26.88 32.46
CA ALA A 399 12.94 26.41 33.85
C ALA A 399 11.69 25.96 34.64
N GLU A 400 11.84 24.75 35.21
CA GLU A 400 11.21 24.26 36.44
C GLU A 400 9.70 23.88 36.44
N PHE A 401 9.47 22.61 36.81
CA PHE A 401 8.22 21.96 37.26
C PHE A 401 6.97 21.95 36.35
N GLY A 402 6.57 20.72 35.99
CA GLY A 402 5.23 20.19 36.27
C GLY A 402 4.07 20.53 35.30
N GLU A 403 3.52 19.48 34.67
CA GLU A 403 2.19 19.46 34.01
C GLU A 403 2.10 20.36 32.76
N SER A 404 1.34 20.08 31.68
CA SER A 404 0.32 19.07 31.34
C SER A 404 0.22 18.96 29.79
N GLU A 405 -0.34 17.87 29.23
CA GLU A 405 -0.32 17.58 27.77
C GLU A 405 -1.71 17.58 27.10
N SER A 406 -2.14 18.66 26.43
CA SER A 406 -3.46 18.70 25.78
C SER A 406 -3.64 17.73 24.62
N CYS A 407 -4.67 16.90 24.74
CA CYS A 407 -5.22 15.96 23.78
C CYS A 407 -4.93 16.28 22.32
N ASN A 408 -4.21 15.36 21.69
CA ASN A 408 -4.29 15.20 20.26
C ASN A 408 -5.61 14.50 19.88
N VAL A 409 -6.33 14.99 18.87
CA VAL A 409 -7.44 14.25 18.24
C VAL A 409 -6.82 13.33 17.19
N GLU A 410 -7.26 12.08 17.07
CA GLU A 410 -6.89 11.23 15.92
C GLU A 410 -8.14 10.53 15.40
N LYS A 411 -8.13 10.32 14.09
CA LYS A 411 -9.14 9.56 13.38
C LYS A 411 -9.05 8.08 13.68
N VAL A 412 -10.22 7.48 13.71
CA VAL A 412 -10.41 6.03 13.82
C VAL A 412 -11.02 5.58 12.50
N GLU A 413 -10.42 4.57 11.88
CA GLU A 413 -11.05 3.85 10.78
C GLU A 413 -12.29 3.12 11.31
N ILE A 414 -13.48 3.49 10.83
CA ILE A 414 -14.70 2.77 11.19
C ILE A 414 -14.64 1.42 10.50
N GLY A 415 -14.22 0.39 11.26
CA GLY A 415 -14.14 -0.98 10.79
C GLY A 415 -15.44 -1.43 10.15
N ALA A 416 -15.39 -1.71 8.85
CA ALA A 416 -16.53 -2.15 8.08
C ALA A 416 -17.13 -3.45 8.65
N HIS A 417 -18.44 -3.59 8.49
CA HIS A 417 -19.23 -4.66 9.07
C HIS A 417 -18.73 -6.05 8.64
N VAL A 418 -18.18 -6.84 9.58
CA VAL A 418 -17.99 -8.29 9.37
C VAL A 418 -19.33 -8.99 9.54
N GLU A 419 -20.16 -8.96 8.50
CA GLU A 419 -21.18 -9.97 8.34
C GLU A 419 -20.55 -11.26 7.82
N ASN A 420 -20.78 -12.35 8.56
CA ASN A 420 -20.33 -13.69 8.18
C ASN A 420 -21.09 -14.18 6.95
N THR A 421 -20.61 -13.83 5.75
CA THR A 421 -20.87 -14.62 4.54
C THR A 421 -19.56 -15.19 4.02
N ALA A 422 -19.37 -16.49 4.21
CA ALA A 422 -18.26 -17.23 3.62
C ALA A 422 -18.36 -17.17 2.09
N LYS A 423 -17.58 -16.28 1.47
CA LYS A 423 -17.23 -16.33 0.05
C LYS A 423 -15.81 -16.86 -0.03
N GLU A 424 -15.62 -17.92 -0.79
CA GLU A 424 -14.31 -18.52 -1.03
C GLU A 424 -13.43 -17.54 -1.81
N THR A 425 -12.65 -16.73 -1.10
CA THR A 425 -11.58 -15.93 -1.69
C THR A 425 -10.55 -16.89 -2.27
N LYS A 426 -10.28 -16.78 -3.57
CA LYS A 426 -9.29 -17.62 -4.25
C LYS A 426 -7.94 -17.44 -3.56
N CYS A 427 -7.45 -18.53 -2.96
CA CYS A 427 -6.09 -18.61 -2.44
C CYS A 427 -5.11 -18.20 -3.54
N LEU A 428 -4.46 -17.03 -3.36
CA LEU A 428 -3.18 -16.79 -4.02
C LEU A 428 -2.24 -17.84 -3.43
N ASP A 429 -1.60 -18.63 -4.29
CA ASP A 429 -0.71 -19.71 -3.88
C ASP A 429 0.29 -19.19 -2.84
N GLU A 430 0.26 -19.74 -1.62
CA GLU A 430 1.09 -19.27 -0.49
C GLU A 430 2.58 -19.27 -0.87
N VAL A 431 2.96 -20.18 -1.77
CA VAL A 431 4.30 -20.27 -2.38
C VAL A 431 4.66 -19.01 -3.16
N LEU A 432 3.72 -18.45 -3.94
CA LEU A 432 3.94 -17.22 -4.71
C LEU A 432 4.07 -16.00 -3.78
N VAL A 433 3.23 -15.91 -2.74
CA VAL A 433 3.32 -14.81 -1.76
C VAL A 433 4.68 -14.85 -1.04
N MET A 434 5.11 -16.02 -0.58
CA MET A 434 6.43 -16.24 0.02
C MET A 434 7.59 -15.97 -0.95
N GLN A 435 7.43 -16.27 -2.23
CA GLN A 435 8.44 -15.96 -3.26
C GLN A 435 8.53 -14.46 -3.54
N SER A 436 7.41 -13.75 -3.62
CA SER A 436 7.37 -12.29 -3.75
C SER A 436 7.99 -11.60 -2.53
N MET A 437 7.66 -12.04 -1.30
CA MET A 437 8.30 -11.56 -0.07
C MET A 437 9.83 -11.72 -0.14
N LYS A 438 10.31 -12.91 -0.53
CA LYS A 438 11.74 -13.18 -0.67
C LYS A 438 12.39 -12.23 -1.68
N SER A 439 11.79 -12.04 -2.86
CA SER A 439 12.34 -11.11 -3.86
C SER A 439 12.35 -9.65 -3.38
N ILE A 440 11.32 -9.21 -2.65
CA ILE A 440 11.29 -7.87 -2.02
C ILE A 440 12.46 -7.72 -1.03
N LEU A 441 12.69 -8.72 -0.18
CA LEU A 441 13.80 -8.72 0.78
C LEU A 441 15.18 -8.74 0.10
N GLU A 442 15.35 -9.50 -0.97
CA GLU A 442 16.57 -9.52 -1.80
C GLU A 442 16.83 -8.16 -2.49
N ILE A 443 15.77 -7.49 -2.97
CA ILE A 443 15.86 -6.12 -3.55
C ILE A 443 16.26 -5.10 -2.48
N VAL A 444 15.68 -5.20 -1.28
CA VAL A 444 15.97 -4.32 -0.13
C VAL A 444 17.43 -4.48 0.33
N GLU A 445 17.91 -5.71 0.49
CA GLU A 445 19.32 -5.99 0.82
C GLU A 445 20.25 -5.49 -0.29
N GLY A 446 19.97 -5.81 -1.55
CA GLY A 446 20.75 -5.34 -2.70
C GLY A 446 20.88 -3.82 -2.72
N SER A 447 19.76 -3.10 -2.53
CA SER A 447 19.70 -1.64 -2.48
C SER A 447 20.50 -1.05 -1.32
N TRP A 448 20.52 -1.70 -0.16
CA TRP A 448 21.33 -1.28 0.99
C TRP A 448 22.84 -1.47 0.75
N THR A 449 23.24 -2.50 -0.02
CA THR A 449 24.65 -2.73 -0.36
C THR A 449 25.20 -1.81 -1.46
N MET A 450 24.33 -1.17 -2.24
CA MET A 450 24.74 -0.05 -3.11
C MET A 450 25.26 1.09 -2.22
N ARG A 451 26.32 1.79 -2.65
CA ARG A 451 27.03 2.78 -1.80
C ARG A 451 26.10 3.91 -1.35
N MET A 452 25.52 3.75 -0.16
CA MET A 452 24.51 4.62 0.43
C MET A 452 24.84 6.13 0.41
N PRO A 453 26.10 6.59 0.53
CA PRO A 453 26.42 8.02 0.41
C PRO A 453 26.07 8.68 -0.94
N CYS A 454 25.92 7.91 -2.03
CA CYS A 454 25.75 8.47 -3.38
C CYS A 454 24.32 8.35 -3.94
N ASN A 455 23.56 7.34 -3.53
CA ASN A 455 22.30 6.95 -4.20
C ASN A 455 21.06 6.99 -3.27
N VAL A 456 21.06 7.78 -2.20
CA VAL A 456 19.97 7.85 -1.19
C VAL A 456 18.58 8.00 -1.81
N CYS A 457 18.41 8.84 -2.82
CA CYS A 457 17.11 9.06 -3.48
C CYS A 457 16.60 7.83 -4.25
N GLU A 458 17.52 7.06 -4.85
CA GLU A 458 17.21 5.84 -5.59
C GLU A 458 16.81 4.72 -4.62
N VAL A 459 17.60 4.49 -3.56
CA VAL A 459 17.26 3.53 -2.50
C VAL A 459 15.92 3.87 -1.86
N ARG A 460 15.66 5.14 -1.53
CA ARG A 460 14.35 5.57 -1.00
C ARG A 460 13.20 5.25 -1.96
N SER A 461 13.39 5.41 -3.27
CA SER A 461 12.38 5.07 -4.28
C SER A 461 12.10 3.57 -4.32
N ILE A 462 13.15 2.75 -4.29
CA ILE A 462 13.05 1.29 -4.26
C ILE A 462 12.32 0.82 -2.99
N LEU A 463 12.73 1.31 -1.81
CA LEU A 463 12.09 0.95 -0.53
C LEU A 463 10.59 1.30 -0.48
N ARG A 464 10.18 2.45 -1.04
CA ARG A 464 8.75 2.81 -1.17
C ARG A 464 8.00 1.88 -2.11
N THR A 465 8.62 1.48 -3.21
CA THR A 465 8.03 0.54 -4.18
C THR A 465 7.82 -0.83 -3.53
N CYS A 466 8.83 -1.33 -2.83
CA CYS A 466 8.75 -2.55 -2.02
C CYS A 466 7.65 -2.50 -0.96
N LYS A 467 7.46 -1.36 -0.30
CA LYS A 467 6.39 -1.17 0.69
C LYS A 467 5.00 -1.24 0.06
N GLU A 468 4.80 -0.62 -1.11
CA GLU A 468 3.50 -0.67 -1.80
C GLU A 468 3.19 -2.08 -2.33
N GLU A 469 4.18 -2.83 -2.81
CA GLU A 469 4.02 -4.25 -3.15
C GLU A 469 3.63 -5.10 -1.93
N LEU A 470 4.25 -4.88 -0.76
CA LEU A 470 3.86 -5.56 0.48
C LEU A 470 2.42 -5.23 0.90
N ARG A 471 1.96 -3.98 0.71
CA ARG A 471 0.58 -3.57 1.00
C ARG A 471 -0.42 -4.37 0.17
N LEU A 472 -0.19 -4.47 -1.14
CA LEU A 472 -1.04 -5.25 -2.05
C LEU A 472 -1.05 -6.75 -1.70
N LEU A 473 0.06 -7.30 -1.22
CA LEU A 473 0.10 -8.67 -0.70
C LEU A 473 -0.69 -8.80 0.62
N ALA A 474 -0.61 -7.81 1.51
CA ALA A 474 -1.27 -7.81 2.82
C ALA A 474 -2.80 -7.77 2.71
N GLU A 475 -3.34 -6.96 1.80
CA GLU A 475 -4.79 -6.87 1.53
C GLU A 475 -5.42 -8.21 1.11
N ASN A 476 -4.61 -9.13 0.58
CA ASN A 476 -5.03 -10.45 0.11
C ASN A 476 -4.65 -11.60 1.06
N SER A 477 -4.03 -11.31 2.21
CA SER A 477 -3.43 -12.30 3.12
C SER A 477 -4.03 -12.24 4.52
N SER A 478 -4.11 -13.39 5.20
CA SER A 478 -4.60 -13.47 6.59
C SER A 478 -3.79 -14.45 7.44
N GLY A 479 -4.11 -14.57 8.72
CA GLY A 479 -3.41 -15.47 9.65
C GLY A 479 -1.92 -15.13 9.79
N SER A 480 -1.07 -16.15 9.84
CA SER A 480 0.39 -15.98 10.01
C SER A 480 1.06 -15.26 8.83
N ILE A 481 0.54 -15.41 7.61
CA ILE A 481 1.07 -14.76 6.41
C ILE A 481 0.76 -13.24 6.48
N GLY A 482 -0.49 -12.89 6.83
CA GLY A 482 -0.87 -11.49 7.07
C GLY A 482 -0.07 -10.85 8.21
N ALA A 483 0.06 -11.54 9.35
CA ALA A 483 0.88 -11.10 10.48
C ALA A 483 2.34 -10.84 10.08
N PHE A 484 2.91 -11.71 9.26
CA PHE A 484 4.27 -11.57 8.75
C PHE A 484 4.43 -10.41 7.75
N LEU A 485 3.43 -10.17 6.88
CA LEU A 485 3.41 -8.99 6.00
C LEU A 485 3.35 -7.68 6.78
N SER A 486 2.56 -7.62 7.85
CA SER A 486 2.55 -6.47 8.77
C SER A 486 3.93 -6.25 9.40
N PHE A 487 4.60 -7.31 9.86
CA PHE A 487 5.96 -7.24 10.40
C PHE A 487 6.95 -6.69 9.36
N LEU A 488 6.87 -7.13 8.10
CA LEU A 488 7.72 -6.62 7.02
C LEU A 488 7.46 -5.15 6.69
N SER A 489 6.21 -4.69 6.76
CA SER A 489 5.91 -3.26 6.59
C SER A 489 6.59 -2.42 7.67
N GLU A 490 6.56 -2.85 8.94
CA GLU A 490 7.30 -2.18 10.03
C GLU A 490 8.81 -2.21 9.79
N TYR A 491 9.34 -3.37 9.39
CA TYR A 491 10.77 -3.53 9.12
C TYR A 491 11.25 -2.59 8.00
N LEU A 492 10.48 -2.47 6.91
CA LEU A 492 10.79 -1.51 5.84
C LEU A 492 10.62 -0.05 6.27
N ASP A 493 9.64 0.27 7.11
CA ASP A 493 9.47 1.62 7.67
C ASP A 493 10.66 2.03 8.54
N ALA A 494 11.11 1.15 9.44
CA ALA A 494 12.35 1.34 10.19
C ALA A 494 13.56 1.60 9.27
N ILE A 495 13.74 0.82 8.21
CA ILE A 495 14.83 1.03 7.24
C ILE A 495 14.68 2.38 6.52
N LEU A 496 13.48 2.74 6.09
CA LEU A 496 13.19 4.03 5.46
C LEU A 496 13.56 5.19 6.39
N PHE A 497 13.14 5.16 7.65
CA PHE A 497 13.51 6.18 8.64
C PHE A 497 15.03 6.22 8.87
N ILE A 498 15.72 5.07 8.93
CA ILE A 498 17.19 5.01 9.05
C ILE A 498 17.86 5.72 7.86
N VAL A 499 17.40 5.47 6.62
CA VAL A 499 17.94 6.13 5.41
C VAL A 499 17.69 7.65 5.44
N GLU A 500 16.52 8.09 5.91
CA GLU A 500 16.19 9.52 6.00
C GLU A 500 16.96 10.24 7.11
N ILE A 501 17.09 9.64 8.29
CA ILE A 501 17.90 10.14 9.40
C ILE A 501 19.37 10.23 8.99
N TRP A 502 19.90 9.19 8.34
CA TRP A 502 21.27 9.16 7.85
C TRP A 502 21.56 10.30 6.85
N GLN A 503 20.64 10.58 5.92
CA GLN A 503 20.80 11.70 4.99
C GLN A 503 20.86 13.06 5.71
N LEU A 504 20.04 13.25 6.75
CA LEU A 504 20.02 14.49 7.54
C LEU A 504 21.31 14.69 8.33
N ILE A 505 21.93 13.62 8.84
CA ILE A 505 23.18 13.67 9.60
C ILE A 505 24.40 13.96 8.70
N GLN A 506 24.41 13.48 7.45
CA GLN A 506 25.51 13.72 6.51
C GLN A 506 25.49 15.12 5.85
N LEU A 507 24.44 15.90 6.04
CA LEU A 507 24.37 17.28 5.58
C LEU A 507 25.01 18.20 6.64
N ASP A 508 26.27 18.60 6.40
CA ASP A 508 27.13 19.47 7.24
C ASP A 508 26.57 20.87 7.61
N ASN A 509 25.27 21.12 7.41
CA ASN A 509 24.62 22.40 7.71
C ASN A 509 23.31 22.22 8.51
N PRO A 510 23.40 22.01 9.85
CA PRO A 510 22.26 21.79 10.75
C PRO A 510 21.33 23.00 10.92
N TYR A 511 21.57 24.11 10.20
CA TYR A 511 20.74 25.32 10.24
C TYR A 511 19.72 25.41 9.10
N THR A 512 19.67 24.43 8.19
CA THR A 512 18.77 24.46 7.00
C THR A 512 17.53 23.58 7.11
N PHE A 513 17.57 22.52 7.93
CA PHE A 513 16.40 21.74 8.35
C PHE A 513 16.22 21.90 9.86
N GLY A 514 14.98 22.15 10.30
CA GLY A 514 14.70 22.36 11.72
C GLY A 514 14.99 21.08 12.54
N LEU A 515 15.61 21.25 13.71
CA LEU A 515 15.94 20.17 14.66
C LEU A 515 14.73 19.25 14.95
N THR A 516 13.53 19.82 14.93
CA THR A 516 12.23 19.14 15.07
C THR A 516 11.99 18.01 14.06
N SER A 517 12.50 18.11 12.83
CA SER A 517 12.29 17.08 11.80
C SER A 517 13.08 15.80 12.06
N LEU A 518 14.30 15.91 12.60
CA LEU A 518 15.09 14.76 13.03
C LEU A 518 14.43 14.06 14.22
N ASP A 519 13.84 14.82 15.15
CA ASP A 519 13.18 14.28 16.33
C ASP A 519 11.93 13.46 16.00
N ILE A 520 11.09 13.95 15.08
CA ILE A 520 9.94 13.22 14.58
C ILE A 520 10.38 11.90 13.89
N LEU A 521 11.47 11.92 13.12
CA LEU A 521 11.97 10.70 12.45
C LEU A 521 12.55 9.69 13.45
N LEU A 522 13.26 10.15 14.48
CA LEU A 522 13.78 9.28 15.55
C LEU A 522 12.65 8.67 16.38
N GLU A 523 11.58 9.42 16.64
CA GLU A 523 10.40 8.92 17.33
C GLU A 523 9.63 7.89 16.48
N LYS A 524 9.47 8.13 15.17
CA LYS A 524 8.89 7.16 14.23
C LYS A 524 9.73 5.87 14.14
N LEU A 525 11.06 5.98 14.12
CA LEU A 525 11.97 4.83 14.16
C LEU A 525 11.84 4.02 15.47
N ASP A 526 11.93 4.69 16.62
CA ASP A 526 11.73 4.06 17.94
C ASP A 526 10.37 3.33 18.00
N MET A 527 9.30 3.97 17.53
CA MET A 527 7.95 3.41 17.55
C MET A 527 7.83 2.16 16.67
N SER A 528 8.40 2.16 15.47
CA SER A 528 8.38 1.00 14.58
C SER A 528 9.21 -0.18 15.13
N VAL A 529 10.39 0.10 15.70
CA VAL A 529 11.20 -0.91 16.40
C VAL A 529 10.44 -1.51 17.58
N ARG A 530 9.81 -0.69 18.44
CA ARG A 530 8.99 -1.20 19.55
C ARG A 530 7.77 -1.99 19.07
N ARG A 531 7.14 -1.58 17.96
CA ARG A 531 6.06 -2.37 17.35
C ARG A 531 6.59 -3.76 16.97
N MET A 532 7.74 -3.85 16.33
CA MET A 532 8.38 -5.15 16.07
C MET A 532 8.73 -5.93 17.35
N GLU A 533 9.22 -5.28 18.43
CA GLU A 533 9.56 -5.93 19.71
C GLU A 533 8.33 -6.50 20.47
N TYR A 534 7.19 -5.79 20.48
CA TYR A 534 6.06 -6.09 21.39
C TYR A 534 4.75 -6.47 20.71
N CYS A 535 4.56 -6.19 19.41
CA CYS A 535 3.30 -6.49 18.71
C CYS A 535 3.25 -7.90 18.11
N TYR A 536 4.38 -8.62 18.05
CA TYR A 536 4.50 -9.88 17.31
C TYR A 536 4.94 -11.03 18.22
N VAL A 537 4.06 -12.03 18.37
CA VAL A 537 4.35 -13.27 19.08
C VAL A 537 4.89 -14.30 18.10
N GLY A 538 5.93 -15.05 18.49
CA GLY A 538 6.50 -16.11 17.65
C GLY A 538 7.69 -15.67 16.78
N LEU A 539 8.29 -14.50 17.05
CA LEU A 539 9.59 -14.14 16.49
C LEU A 539 10.60 -15.26 16.72
N ASN A 540 11.25 -15.71 15.65
CA ASN A 540 12.42 -16.59 15.78
C ASN A 540 13.64 -15.76 16.21
N ARG A 541 14.69 -16.45 16.67
CA ARG A 541 15.91 -15.81 17.20
C ARG A 541 16.62 -14.90 16.20
N VAL A 542 16.53 -15.18 14.89
CA VAL A 542 17.21 -14.37 13.87
C VAL A 542 16.44 -13.07 13.64
N LEU A 543 15.11 -13.10 13.64
CA LEU A 543 14.27 -11.91 13.64
C LEU A 543 14.45 -11.09 14.94
N GLU A 544 14.50 -11.74 16.10
CA GLU A 544 14.73 -11.05 17.39
C GLU A 544 16.09 -10.32 17.38
N VAL A 545 17.16 -10.94 16.88
CA VAL A 545 18.46 -10.29 16.68
C VAL A 545 18.35 -9.08 15.74
N GLN A 546 17.63 -9.17 14.63
CA GLN A 546 17.49 -8.07 13.68
C GLN A 546 16.73 -6.87 14.26
N VAL A 547 15.65 -7.11 14.99
CA VAL A 547 14.89 -6.04 15.67
C VAL A 547 15.77 -5.36 16.72
N LEU A 548 16.56 -6.13 17.48
CA LEU A 548 17.51 -5.58 18.45
C LEU A 548 18.66 -4.80 17.78
N GLU A 549 19.12 -5.20 16.59
CA GLU A 549 20.11 -4.41 15.82
C GLU A 549 19.54 -3.09 15.28
N LEU A 550 18.27 -3.07 14.84
CA LEU A 550 17.55 -1.82 14.53
C LEU A 550 17.39 -0.96 15.79
N SER A 551 17.13 -1.58 16.94
CA SER A 551 17.11 -0.91 18.25
C SER A 551 18.47 -0.28 18.58
N LEU A 552 19.60 -0.97 18.34
CA LEU A 552 20.94 -0.39 18.48
C LEU A 552 21.15 0.82 17.56
N ILE A 553 20.71 0.76 16.30
CA ILE A 553 20.77 1.90 15.36
C ILE A 553 20.00 3.11 15.89
N ALA A 554 18.77 2.93 16.36
CA ALA A 554 17.96 4.01 16.92
C ALA A 554 18.65 4.68 18.12
N HIS A 555 19.25 3.87 19.02
CA HIS A 555 20.04 4.38 20.14
C HIS A 555 21.33 5.09 19.69
N LEU A 556 22.02 4.61 18.65
CA LEU A 556 23.21 5.28 18.08
C LEU A 556 22.85 6.63 17.46
N PHE A 557 21.75 6.75 16.73
CA PHE A 557 21.31 8.05 16.22
C PHE A 557 20.93 9.01 17.36
N ARG A 558 20.25 8.52 18.41
CA ARG A 558 19.99 9.32 19.63
C ARG A 558 21.28 9.78 20.31
N LEU A 559 22.37 9.00 20.26
CA LEU A 559 23.70 9.43 20.72
C LEU A 559 24.33 10.48 19.78
N SER A 560 24.25 10.33 18.46
CA SER A 560 24.78 11.33 17.52
C SER A 560 24.13 12.71 17.64
N LYS A 561 22.85 12.77 18.04
CA LYS A 561 22.13 14.04 18.26
C LYS A 561 22.63 14.79 19.50
N ILE A 562 22.95 14.07 20.58
CA ILE A 562 23.32 14.68 21.86
C ILE A 562 24.85 14.74 21.93
N ALA A 563 25.42 15.94 21.76
CA ALA A 563 26.88 16.17 21.79
C ALA A 563 27.60 15.77 23.10
N VAL A 564 26.86 15.25 24.09
CA VAL A 564 27.34 14.63 25.32
C VAL A 564 26.53 13.34 25.53
N CYS A 565 27.20 12.20 25.71
CA CYS A 565 26.54 10.91 25.95
C CYS A 565 25.51 10.97 27.10
N SER A 566 24.23 10.75 26.78
CA SER A 566 23.19 10.58 27.80
C SER A 566 23.35 9.23 28.48
N LYS A 567 23.57 9.21 29.81
CA LYS A 567 23.63 7.98 30.62
C LYS A 567 22.39 7.10 30.45
N VAL A 568 21.22 7.69 30.19
CA VAL A 568 19.96 6.95 29.96
C VAL A 568 20.01 6.22 28.61
N VAL A 569 20.48 6.88 27.55
CA VAL A 569 20.59 6.29 26.21
C VAL A 569 21.68 5.21 26.19
N LEU A 570 22.83 5.47 26.81
CA LEU A 570 23.91 4.50 26.94
C LEU A 570 23.49 3.27 27.76
N GLY A 571 22.73 3.47 28.85
CA GLY A 571 22.18 2.38 29.65
C GLY A 571 21.20 1.49 28.88
N LYS A 572 20.34 2.08 28.03
CA LYS A 572 19.47 1.31 27.13
C LYS A 572 20.27 0.56 26.06
N LEU A 573 21.24 1.21 25.43
CA LEU A 573 22.11 0.59 24.42
C LEU A 573 22.87 -0.62 25.00
N LEU A 574 23.43 -0.48 26.21
CA LEU A 574 24.07 -1.60 26.92
C LEU A 574 23.07 -2.72 27.28
N TRP A 575 21.83 -2.39 27.64
CA TRP A 575 20.78 -3.39 27.88
C TRP A 575 20.46 -4.20 26.61
N VAL A 576 20.36 -3.54 25.45
CA VAL A 576 20.14 -4.21 24.15
C VAL A 576 21.32 -5.13 23.79
N ILE A 577 22.57 -4.69 24.00
CA ILE A 577 23.77 -5.53 23.78
C ILE A 577 23.75 -6.76 24.69
N ASN A 578 23.49 -6.59 25.99
CA ASN A 578 23.41 -7.72 26.93
C ASN A 578 22.27 -8.69 26.55
N ARG A 579 21.15 -8.19 25.99
CA ARG A 579 20.08 -9.04 25.47
C ARG A 579 20.52 -9.84 24.24
N LEU A 580 21.19 -9.21 23.28
CA LEU A 580 21.78 -9.87 22.11
C LEU A 580 22.79 -10.95 22.51
N GLU A 581 23.66 -10.66 23.48
CA GLU A 581 24.61 -11.64 24.02
C GLU A 581 23.92 -12.86 24.62
N HIS A 582 22.88 -12.65 25.44
CA HIS A 582 22.11 -13.75 26.02
C HIS A 582 21.40 -14.60 24.94
N LEU A 583 20.92 -13.98 23.86
CA LEU A 583 20.28 -14.70 22.74
C LEU A 583 21.30 -15.55 21.96
N CYS A 584 22.50 -15.03 21.73
CA CYS A 584 23.58 -15.72 21.02
C CYS A 584 24.40 -16.69 21.90
N ALA A 585 24.19 -16.70 23.22
CA ALA A 585 25.03 -17.43 24.18
C ALA A 585 25.03 -18.95 24.01
N ASP A 586 23.96 -19.53 23.44
CA ASP A 586 23.84 -20.97 23.19
C ASP A 586 24.31 -21.40 21.79
N GLY A 587 24.88 -20.48 21.00
CA GLY A 587 25.44 -20.75 19.68
C GLY A 587 24.40 -20.94 18.57
N SER A 588 23.11 -20.71 18.85
CA SER A 588 22.03 -20.83 17.84
C SER A 588 21.98 -19.68 16.83
N CYS A 589 22.57 -18.54 17.16
CA CYS A 589 22.76 -17.39 16.28
C CYS A 589 24.07 -16.67 16.63
N GLU A 590 24.68 -16.00 15.64
CA GLU A 590 25.95 -15.30 15.82
C GLU A 590 25.74 -13.78 15.93
N LEU A 591 26.50 -13.13 16.82
CA LEU A 591 26.63 -11.68 16.86
C LEU A 591 27.32 -11.18 15.58
N SER A 592 26.64 -10.26 14.88
CA SER A 592 27.20 -9.56 13.72
C SER A 592 28.45 -8.76 14.08
N ASP A 593 29.25 -8.41 13.06
CA ASP A 593 30.41 -7.52 13.22
C ASP A 593 30.00 -6.14 13.75
N PHE A 594 28.81 -5.66 13.37
CA PHE A 594 28.19 -4.45 13.89
C PHE A 594 27.99 -4.51 15.41
N SER A 595 27.21 -5.49 15.89
CA SER A 595 26.93 -5.69 17.32
C SER A 595 28.21 -5.91 18.13
N ARG A 596 29.18 -6.63 17.56
CA ARG A 596 30.48 -6.93 18.18
C ARG A 596 31.36 -5.69 18.34
N GLU A 597 31.41 -4.82 17.34
CA GLU A 597 32.21 -3.59 17.41
C GLU A 597 31.56 -2.54 18.33
N ILE A 598 30.21 -2.45 18.37
CA ILE A 598 29.50 -1.63 19.37
C ILE A 598 29.81 -2.11 20.79
N LYS A 599 29.74 -3.43 21.05
CA LYS A 599 30.13 -4.01 22.35
C LYS A 599 31.55 -3.59 22.73
N LYS A 600 32.52 -3.81 21.84
CA LYS A 600 33.92 -3.45 22.05
C LYS A 600 34.12 -1.96 22.33
N ALA A 601 33.35 -1.08 21.70
CA ALA A 601 33.37 0.35 21.99
C ALA A 601 32.76 0.70 23.36
N CYS A 602 31.73 -0.03 23.82
CA CYS A 602 31.16 0.11 25.17
C CYS A 602 32.14 -0.39 26.25
N ASP A 603 32.76 -1.56 26.04
CA ASP A 603 33.73 -2.17 26.97
C ASP A 603 35.00 -1.33 27.14
N THR A 604 35.43 -0.60 26.09
CA THR A 604 36.66 0.21 26.10
C THR A 604 36.48 1.65 26.58
N SER A 605 35.28 2.24 26.52
CA SER A 605 34.99 3.54 27.15
C SER A 605 33.59 3.58 27.78
N PRO A 606 33.47 3.47 29.12
CA PRO A 606 32.19 3.56 29.82
C PRO A 606 31.47 4.91 29.72
N THR A 607 32.15 5.96 29.23
CA THR A 607 31.57 7.28 28.94
C THR A 607 30.94 7.39 27.55
N GLY A 608 31.20 6.43 26.65
CA GLY A 608 30.63 6.37 25.30
C GLY A 608 31.29 7.27 24.26
N ASP A 609 32.35 8.02 24.61
CA ASP A 609 33.02 8.97 23.71
C ASP A 609 33.59 8.29 22.45
N ASN A 610 34.10 7.05 22.59
CA ASN A 610 34.58 6.25 21.46
C ASN A 610 33.44 5.83 20.51
N LEU A 611 32.21 5.67 21.01
CA LEU A 611 31.07 5.37 20.14
C LEU A 611 30.77 6.56 19.25
N ILE A 612 30.63 7.77 19.80
CA ILE A 612 30.32 8.99 19.03
C ILE A 612 31.33 9.21 17.89
N GLY A 613 32.63 9.10 18.17
CA GLY A 613 33.68 9.22 17.14
C GLY A 613 33.67 8.10 16.09
N SER A 614 33.05 6.96 16.38
CA SER A 614 33.04 5.77 15.51
C SER A 614 31.72 5.53 14.79
N ILE A 615 30.67 6.33 15.04
CA ILE A 615 29.30 6.13 14.50
C ILE A 615 29.31 5.87 13.00
N ASN A 616 30.01 6.70 12.22
CA ASN A 616 30.07 6.56 10.75
C ASN A 616 30.73 5.26 10.26
N ASN A 617 31.61 4.65 11.06
CA ASN A 617 32.22 3.35 10.77
C ASN A 617 31.30 2.21 11.20
N LEU A 618 30.65 2.34 12.36
CA LEU A 618 29.67 1.36 12.86
C LEU A 618 28.51 1.19 11.87
N PHE A 619 27.97 2.28 11.33
CA PHE A 619 26.91 2.21 10.31
C PHE A 619 27.30 1.46 9.03
N GLN A 620 28.59 1.42 8.66
CA GLN A 620 29.08 0.64 7.51
C GLN A 620 29.20 -0.87 7.80
N LEU A 621 29.24 -1.25 9.08
CA LEU A 621 29.24 -2.66 9.51
C LEU A 621 27.83 -3.26 9.56
N PHE A 622 26.78 -2.43 9.65
CA PHE A 622 25.41 -2.93 9.65
C PHE A 622 25.02 -3.51 8.28
N ARG A 623 24.48 -4.73 8.32
CA ARG A 623 24.02 -5.47 7.16
C ARG A 623 22.57 -5.89 7.38
N LEU A 624 21.69 -5.46 6.49
CA LEU A 624 20.39 -6.11 6.33
C LEU A 624 20.65 -7.58 5.99
N LYS A 625 20.11 -8.48 6.81
CA LYS A 625 20.16 -9.95 6.59
C LYS A 625 18.75 -10.53 6.62
N PRO A 626 17.79 -10.00 5.84
CA PRO A 626 16.40 -10.40 5.98
C PRO A 626 16.27 -11.92 5.78
N THR A 627 15.81 -12.63 6.81
CA THR A 627 15.68 -14.08 6.74
C THR A 627 14.51 -14.48 5.83
N THR A 628 14.39 -15.77 5.52
CA THR A 628 13.21 -16.35 4.85
C THR A 628 12.50 -17.43 5.67
N ASP A 629 13.05 -17.77 6.83
CA ASP A 629 12.35 -18.50 7.88
C ASP A 629 11.71 -17.48 8.83
N PHE A 630 10.39 -17.58 8.98
CA PHE A 630 9.56 -16.60 9.70
C PHE A 630 8.71 -17.22 10.82
N GLY A 631 8.74 -18.55 10.97
CA GLY A 631 7.92 -19.26 11.95
C GLY A 631 6.41 -19.00 11.81
N MET A 632 5.69 -19.21 12.91
CA MET A 632 4.25 -18.94 13.02
C MET A 632 4.03 -17.63 13.78
N LEU A 633 4.26 -16.51 13.09
CA LEU A 633 4.05 -15.17 13.63
C LEU A 633 2.57 -14.89 13.87
N LYS A 634 2.26 -14.32 15.03
CA LYS A 634 0.93 -13.83 15.37
C LYS A 634 0.99 -12.39 15.83
N VAL A 635 0.23 -11.53 15.16
CA VAL A 635 0.00 -10.16 15.61
C VAL A 635 -0.85 -10.20 16.88
N ILE A 636 -0.39 -9.54 17.93
CA ILE A 636 -1.24 -9.15 19.05
C ILE A 636 -2.17 -8.05 18.55
N ASN A 637 -3.46 -8.09 18.88
CA ASN A 637 -4.34 -6.97 18.55
C ASN A 637 -5.41 -6.80 19.63
N ALA A 638 -5.95 -5.59 19.75
CA ALA A 638 -7.11 -5.28 20.56
C ALA A 638 -8.19 -4.65 19.69
N GLY A 639 -9.44 -4.91 20.02
CA GLY A 639 -10.63 -4.43 19.31
C GLY A 639 -11.59 -3.86 20.33
N LEU A 640 -11.70 -2.55 20.37
CA LEU A 640 -12.50 -1.81 21.34
C LEU A 640 -13.81 -1.35 20.68
N ARG A 641 -14.91 -1.44 21.41
CA ARG A 641 -16.21 -0.87 21.02
C ARG A 641 -16.92 -0.35 22.25
N VAL A 642 -17.55 0.83 22.17
CA VAL A 642 -18.40 1.34 23.25
C VAL A 642 -19.82 0.78 23.07
N CYS A 643 -20.47 0.43 24.18
CA CYS A 643 -21.88 0.03 24.18
C CYS A 643 -22.78 1.26 24.25
N ASP A 644 -23.86 1.28 23.48
CA ASP A 644 -24.96 2.25 23.61
C ASP A 644 -24.54 3.74 23.51
N ASN A 645 -23.48 4.01 22.75
CA ASN A 645 -22.97 5.35 22.48
C ASN A 645 -22.51 5.48 21.02
N ASN A 646 -23.05 6.46 20.30
CA ASN A 646 -22.66 6.80 18.93
C ASN A 646 -22.96 8.31 18.69
N SER A 647 -22.79 8.79 17.45
CA SER A 647 -23.03 10.20 17.10
C SER A 647 -24.48 10.69 17.27
N GLU A 648 -25.44 9.78 17.46
CA GLU A 648 -26.86 10.08 17.67
C GLU A 648 -27.26 9.87 19.14
N THR A 649 -26.81 8.77 19.76
CA THR A 649 -27.09 8.41 21.15
C THR A 649 -25.88 8.73 22.05
N HIS A 650 -25.97 9.84 22.79
CA HIS A 650 -24.91 10.31 23.67
C HIS A 650 -25.08 9.77 25.11
N TYR A 651 -23.98 9.54 25.82
CA TYR A 651 -24.06 9.30 27.27
C TYR A 651 -24.41 10.61 27.99
N ASN A 652 -25.47 10.57 28.80
CA ASN A 652 -25.84 11.68 29.67
C ASN A 652 -24.99 11.69 30.95
N THR A 653 -24.43 12.85 31.28
CA THR A 653 -23.50 13.02 32.41
C THR A 653 -23.91 14.19 33.31
N PHE A 654 -23.53 14.12 34.58
CA PHE A 654 -23.57 15.25 35.49
C PHE A 654 -22.13 15.70 35.74
N CYS A 655 -21.81 16.97 35.44
CA CYS A 655 -20.44 17.48 35.52
C CYS A 655 -19.83 17.30 36.93
N GLY A 656 -18.68 16.64 36.99
CA GLY A 656 -17.94 16.39 38.23
C GLY A 656 -18.33 15.12 38.99
N LEU A 657 -19.26 14.30 38.46
CA LEU A 657 -19.50 12.94 38.96
C LEU A 657 -18.84 11.89 38.05
N PRO A 658 -18.35 10.77 38.61
CA PRO A 658 -17.81 9.68 37.80
C PRO A 658 -18.88 9.00 36.94
N VAL A 659 -18.52 8.63 35.72
CA VAL A 659 -19.44 7.98 34.76
C VAL A 659 -18.88 6.62 34.36
N GLY A 660 -19.71 5.57 34.48
CA GLY A 660 -19.34 4.23 34.01
C GLY A 660 -19.47 4.13 32.50
N VAL A 661 -18.35 3.96 31.80
CA VAL A 661 -18.30 3.82 30.34
C VAL A 661 -18.24 2.33 30.01
N SER A 662 -19.25 1.81 29.32
CA SER A 662 -19.34 0.39 28.97
C SER A 662 -18.61 0.11 27.67
N PHE A 663 -17.60 -0.76 27.72
CA PHE A 663 -16.82 -1.21 26.58
C PHE A 663 -17.01 -2.70 26.35
N LYS A 664 -17.14 -3.10 25.09
CA LYS A 664 -16.91 -4.47 24.62
C LYS A 664 -15.51 -4.52 24.02
N ILE A 665 -14.70 -5.48 24.49
CA ILE A 665 -13.29 -5.60 24.13
C ILE A 665 -13.06 -7.00 23.56
N SER A 666 -12.47 -7.06 22.38
CA SER A 666 -11.91 -8.26 21.75
C SER A 666 -10.38 -8.17 21.81
N LEU A 667 -9.70 -9.29 22.03
CA LEU A 667 -8.24 -9.38 22.13
C LEU A 667 -7.77 -10.58 21.33
N TRP A 668 -6.81 -10.38 20.43
CA TRP A 668 -6.23 -11.41 19.59
C TRP A 668 -4.79 -11.71 20.00
N SER A 669 -4.45 -13.00 20.05
CA SER A 669 -3.11 -13.51 20.40
C SER A 669 -2.59 -13.12 21.80
N VAL A 670 -3.47 -12.68 22.71
CA VAL A 670 -3.13 -12.27 24.08
C VAL A 670 -3.21 -13.45 25.05
N SER A 671 -2.06 -13.88 25.58
CA SER A 671 -2.02 -14.83 26.71
C SER A 671 -2.35 -14.16 28.05
N SER A 672 -2.82 -14.93 29.03
CA SER A 672 -3.15 -14.47 30.39
C SER A 672 -1.97 -13.90 31.21
N HIS A 673 -0.74 -14.03 30.72
CA HIS A 673 0.47 -13.49 31.35
C HIS A 673 0.76 -12.03 30.95
N HIS A 674 0.11 -11.53 29.90
CA HIS A 674 0.22 -10.14 29.51
C HIS A 674 -0.42 -9.23 30.56
N ARG A 675 0.00 -7.96 30.61
CA ARG A 675 -0.64 -6.92 31.40
C ARG A 675 -1.16 -5.87 30.44
N LEU A 676 -2.49 -5.72 30.40
CA LEU A 676 -3.18 -4.78 29.55
C LEU A 676 -3.91 -3.74 30.38
N TRP A 677 -4.06 -2.55 29.83
CA TRP A 677 -4.73 -1.42 30.46
C TRP A 677 -5.52 -0.69 29.39
N LEU A 678 -6.77 -0.38 29.69
CA LEU A 678 -7.55 0.62 28.96
C LEU A 678 -7.04 2.00 29.37
N ARG A 679 -6.49 2.73 28.41
CA ARG A 679 -6.14 4.13 28.51
C ARG A 679 -7.35 4.96 28.07
N MET A 680 -7.69 5.98 28.85
CA MET A 680 -8.83 6.87 28.64
C MET A 680 -8.32 8.31 28.67
N THR A 681 -8.44 9.02 27.55
CA THR A 681 -7.86 10.37 27.37
C THR A 681 -8.94 11.41 27.03
N ILE A 682 -8.96 12.52 27.78
CA ILE A 682 -9.88 13.65 27.59
C ILE A 682 -9.12 14.95 27.84
N GLY A 683 -8.96 15.81 26.82
CA GLY A 683 -8.17 17.02 27.02
C GLY A 683 -6.75 16.65 27.47
N GLU A 684 -6.22 17.30 28.50
CA GLU A 684 -4.92 16.95 29.07
C GLU A 684 -4.98 15.80 30.09
N SER A 685 -6.17 15.24 30.34
CA SER A 685 -6.40 14.20 31.34
C SER A 685 -6.21 12.81 30.73
N MET A 686 -5.43 11.99 31.42
CA MET A 686 -5.14 10.61 31.04
C MET A 686 -5.41 9.69 32.25
N GLN A 687 -6.26 8.69 32.06
CA GLN A 687 -6.59 7.69 33.07
C GLN A 687 -6.28 6.28 32.54
N HIS A 688 -5.71 5.42 33.37
CA HIS A 688 -5.49 4.02 33.04
C HIS A 688 -6.36 3.12 33.93
N THR A 689 -7.01 2.12 33.33
CA THR A 689 -7.80 1.09 34.02
C THR A 689 -7.26 -0.28 33.61
N PHE A 690 -6.85 -1.11 34.57
CA PHE A 690 -6.31 -2.43 34.25
C PHE A 690 -7.40 -3.35 33.66
N LEU A 691 -7.07 -4.11 32.62
CA LEU A 691 -7.97 -5.11 32.06
C LEU A 691 -7.80 -6.44 32.80
N GLU A 692 -8.79 -6.79 33.62
CA GLU A 692 -8.78 -8.07 34.33
C GLU A 692 -9.36 -9.19 33.43
N PHE A 693 -8.52 -10.17 33.07
CA PHE A 693 -8.90 -11.27 32.17
C PHE A 693 -9.97 -12.20 32.73
N SER A 694 -10.28 -12.14 34.02
CA SER A 694 -11.32 -12.95 34.67
C SER A 694 -12.72 -12.69 34.07
N GLY A 695 -12.96 -11.51 33.49
CA GLY A 695 -14.20 -11.15 32.78
C GLY A 695 -14.23 -11.46 31.28
N PHE A 696 -13.17 -12.08 30.72
CA PHE A 696 -13.07 -12.34 29.28
C PHE A 696 -13.28 -13.83 28.95
N GLY A 697 -14.26 -14.12 28.10
CA GLY A 697 -14.51 -15.46 27.56
C GLY A 697 -13.84 -15.66 26.20
N GLY A 698 -13.30 -16.87 25.96
CA GLY A 698 -12.66 -17.21 24.69
C GLY A 698 -11.58 -18.28 24.83
N ASN A 699 -10.74 -18.42 23.82
CA ASN A 699 -9.53 -19.24 23.82
C ASN A 699 -8.28 -18.34 23.83
N ASP A 700 -7.06 -18.89 23.75
CA ASP A 700 -5.84 -18.07 23.71
C ASP A 700 -5.60 -17.34 22.37
N GLU A 701 -6.40 -17.62 21.33
CA GLU A 701 -6.32 -16.90 20.05
C GLU A 701 -7.24 -15.68 20.01
N VAL A 702 -8.46 -15.79 20.56
CA VAL A 702 -9.43 -14.70 20.68
C VAL A 702 -10.11 -14.74 22.04
N LYS A 703 -9.98 -13.64 22.79
CA LYS A 703 -10.68 -13.39 24.07
C LYS A 703 -11.60 -12.20 23.89
N SER A 704 -12.84 -12.31 24.33
CA SER A 704 -13.79 -11.20 24.29
C SER A 704 -14.52 -11.05 25.63
N GLY A 705 -14.72 -9.80 26.04
CA GLY A 705 -15.33 -9.46 27.33
C GLY A 705 -16.02 -8.11 27.26
N SER A 706 -16.84 -7.84 28.27
CA SER A 706 -17.41 -6.51 28.49
C SER A 706 -16.93 -5.97 29.84
N MET A 707 -16.53 -4.71 29.86
CA MET A 707 -16.03 -4.02 31.05
C MET A 707 -16.69 -2.64 31.15
N VAL A 708 -17.09 -2.24 32.36
CA VAL A 708 -17.46 -0.86 32.65
C VAL A 708 -16.26 -0.17 33.29
N ALA A 709 -15.64 0.77 32.57
CA ALA A 709 -14.55 1.58 33.10
C ALA A 709 -15.12 2.85 33.76
N PRO A 710 -14.83 3.14 35.04
CA PRO A 710 -15.25 4.38 35.67
C PRO A 710 -14.38 5.54 35.17
N LEU A 711 -14.97 6.50 34.49
CA LEU A 711 -14.33 7.77 34.14
C LEU A 711 -14.53 8.77 35.29
N TYR A 712 -13.47 9.08 36.04
CA TYR A 712 -13.59 9.95 37.23
C TYR A 712 -13.53 11.45 36.91
N ALA A 713 -12.87 11.83 35.82
CA ALA A 713 -12.59 13.23 35.49
C ALA A 713 -13.53 13.78 34.39
N THR A 714 -14.84 13.78 34.63
CA THR A 714 -15.81 14.37 33.68
C THR A 714 -15.62 15.90 33.55
N PRO A 715 -15.36 16.44 32.34
CA PRO A 715 -15.24 17.89 32.14
C PRO A 715 -16.48 18.69 32.55
N LYS A 716 -16.25 19.94 32.95
CA LYS A 716 -17.29 20.95 33.14
C LYS A 716 -17.67 21.60 31.80
N ALA A 717 -18.09 20.79 30.83
CA ALA A 717 -18.44 21.20 29.48
C ALA A 717 -19.80 20.63 29.07
N CYS A 718 -20.52 21.31 28.17
CA CYS A 718 -21.84 20.87 27.67
C CYS A 718 -21.77 19.53 26.92
N SER A 719 -20.64 19.26 26.27
CA SER A 719 -20.31 17.97 25.66
C SER A 719 -18.80 17.79 25.63
N PHE A 720 -18.33 16.54 25.58
CA PHE A 720 -16.91 16.22 25.40
C PHE A 720 -16.72 14.86 24.72
N VAL A 721 -15.54 14.69 24.10
CA VAL A 721 -15.09 13.44 23.51
C VAL A 721 -14.05 12.79 24.41
N LEU A 722 -14.23 11.49 24.68
CA LEU A 722 -13.21 10.63 25.29
C LEU A 722 -12.62 9.72 24.21
N ARG A 723 -11.30 9.56 24.21
CA ARG A 723 -10.63 8.46 23.52
C ARG A 723 -10.39 7.31 24.49
N GLY A 724 -10.95 6.15 24.23
CA GLY A 724 -10.47 4.89 24.81
C GLY A 724 -9.41 4.26 23.89
N SER A 725 -8.33 3.73 24.44
CA SER A 725 -7.38 2.85 23.73
C SER A 725 -6.96 1.67 24.60
N ALA A 726 -6.66 0.52 23.99
CA ALA A 726 -6.29 -0.71 24.71
C ALA A 726 -4.83 -1.15 24.45
N PRO A 727 -3.81 -0.45 24.99
CA PRO A 727 -2.41 -0.80 24.77
C PRO A 727 -1.98 -2.18 25.27
N THR A 728 -1.51 -2.99 24.33
CA THR A 728 -0.62 -4.13 24.57
C THR A 728 0.80 -3.62 24.73
N ARG A 729 1.09 -3.15 25.96
CA ARG A 729 2.36 -2.60 26.43
C ARG A 729 2.87 -1.37 25.63
N GLU A 730 2.65 -0.21 26.25
CA GLU A 730 3.06 1.15 25.85
C GLU A 730 2.49 1.70 24.52
N ASP A 731 2.66 1.04 23.37
CA ASP A 731 2.55 1.73 22.05
C ASP A 731 1.52 1.16 21.03
N MET A 732 0.65 0.22 21.42
CA MET A 732 -0.55 -0.11 20.63
C MET A 732 -1.75 0.72 21.05
N GLU A 733 -2.53 1.23 20.09
CA GLU A 733 -3.80 1.89 20.40
C GLU A 733 -4.84 1.61 19.33
N ASP A 734 -5.69 0.61 19.56
CA ASP A 734 -7.01 0.58 18.92
C ASP A 734 -7.92 1.57 19.64
N ARG A 735 -8.42 2.57 18.91
CA ARG A 735 -8.95 3.81 19.47
C ARG A 735 -10.46 3.89 19.26
N VAL A 736 -11.21 4.31 20.29
CA VAL A 736 -12.66 4.56 20.16
C VAL A 736 -13.03 5.91 20.75
N ILE A 737 -13.87 6.62 20.02
CA ILE A 737 -14.46 7.91 20.37
C ILE A 737 -15.77 7.68 21.14
N VAL A 738 -15.91 8.31 22.31
CA VAL A 738 -17.11 8.25 23.16
C VAL A 738 -17.72 9.65 23.27
N TRP A 739 -19.02 9.77 23.01
CA TRP A 739 -19.74 11.05 22.99
C TRP A 739 -20.52 11.27 24.29
N PHE A 740 -20.26 12.37 24.98
CA PHE A 740 -20.99 12.73 26.19
C PHE A 740 -21.74 14.04 26.02
N ASN A 741 -22.97 14.09 26.53
CA ASN A 741 -23.73 15.31 26.75
C ASN A 741 -23.89 15.54 28.26
N SER A 742 -23.80 16.79 28.68
CA SER A 742 -24.02 17.19 30.07
C SER A 742 -25.48 17.56 30.29
N LEU A 743 -26.10 16.93 31.29
CA LEU A 743 -27.40 17.33 31.83
C LEU A 743 -27.18 18.44 32.88
N MET A 744 -26.82 19.64 32.44
CA MET A 744 -26.82 20.82 33.31
C MET A 744 -28.17 21.53 33.34
N ASN A 745 -28.76 21.57 34.54
CA ASN A 745 -29.04 22.84 35.21
C ASN A 745 -27.83 23.18 36.08
#